data_AF-A0AAE5S522-F1
#
_entry.id   AF-A0AAE5S522-F1
#
_cell.length_a   1.000
_cell.length_b   1.000
_cell.length_c   1.000
_cell.angle_alpha   90.00
_cell.angle_beta   90.00
_cell.angle_gamma   90.00
#
_symmetry.space_group_name_H-M   'P 1'
#
loop_
_entity.id
_entity.type
_entity.pdbx_description
1 polymer ?
#
loop_
_entity_poly.entity_id
_entity_poly.type
_entity_poly.pdbx_seq_one_letter_code
_entity_poly.pdbx_strand_id
1 'polypeptide(L)'
;MSTDGASNRNRLLPTLLGLVILLMGLALLVGGARLLQLDGSLYYLLAGIGFAVTGVLLITGRAAALGLYALLLFASTVWSLWEVGLDWWQLVPRLALWFALGIVLLLPWFRKPLLRNGPARMGTGALSIAVVLAGLTALASQFTNPGRIEGQLDRETAGTTNTAPAMPDGDWQSYGRTAFGDRYSPLAQITPENVNKLEPAWTYRTGDIPGPNDPGETTAENTPLKVNGMLYVCTPHSQVIALDPDSGKEIWRFDPKLSTQNAANFKGWAHMTCRGVTYHDDAAYAASAPAQSPTVPAADGTATASAACPRRIFLPTADTRLIALNADTGKMCEDFGNKGSVDLTANMGTFAPGGYYSTSPPAVTKDLVIIGGHVTDNVSMDEPSGVIRAYDVHTGRLVWNWDSGNPEETAPIAEGKIYTRNSPNMWSMFSVDEKLGLIYLPMGNQTPDQWGGDRTPESEKYSAGLVALDIATGRVRWDFQFTHHDLWDMDVGGQPTLLDMKTADGVKPAVLASTKQGSIYVLDRSTGKPIVPIKEVPVPQGAVAGDHTSPTQPKSDLNFMPPPLKERDMWGVTPFDQMMCRIDFKSLRYDGPFTPPSLQGSIVYPGNFGVFDWGGIAVDPVRQIAFVNPNYMAFRSKLVPSAEVEGGPGRKSETEGVQPNKGAPYGVILEALLSPMGLPCQAPAWGYVAAVDLTTQKTIWMHKNGTVRDSSPIPLPLTMGVPSLGGTFTTASGLAFMSATLDQYLRAYDVRNGKQLWEARLPAGAQTTPMTYTGKDGQQYVLVVAGGHGSLGTKQGDYVMAFKLPK
;
A
#
# COMPACT_ATOMS: atom_id res chain seq x y z
N MET A 1 -15.64 -37.61 -61.74
CA MET A 1 -15.02 -36.77 -60.69
C MET A 1 -16.13 -35.98 -60.02
N SER A 2 -16.48 -36.32 -58.77
CA SER A 2 -17.57 -35.68 -58.02
C SER A 2 -17.21 -34.24 -57.65
N THR A 3 -18.12 -33.31 -57.96
CA THR A 3 -18.07 -31.89 -57.58
C THR A 3 -18.49 -31.65 -56.12
N ASP A 4 -18.84 -32.68 -55.36
CA ASP A 4 -19.33 -32.54 -53.98
C ASP A 4 -18.22 -32.14 -53.00
N GLY A 5 -16.96 -32.44 -53.32
CA GLY A 5 -15.80 -32.06 -52.52
C GLY A 5 -15.56 -30.55 -52.42
N ALA A 6 -16.01 -29.76 -53.41
CA ALA A 6 -15.87 -28.30 -53.41
C ALA A 6 -16.99 -27.58 -52.64
N SER A 7 -18.16 -28.21 -52.46
CA SER A 7 -19.29 -27.64 -51.73
C SER A 7 -19.07 -27.61 -50.22
N ASN A 8 -18.41 -28.65 -49.68
CA ASN A 8 -18.16 -28.82 -48.24
C ASN A 8 -17.06 -27.90 -47.68
N ARG A 9 -16.02 -27.55 -48.47
CA ARG A 9 -14.96 -26.64 -48.00
C ARG A 9 -15.44 -25.21 -47.72
N ASN A 10 -16.52 -24.77 -48.36
CA ASN A 10 -17.04 -23.40 -48.22
C ASN A 10 -17.92 -23.16 -46.99
N ARG A 11 -18.37 -24.20 -46.27
CA ARG A 11 -19.18 -24.04 -45.04
C ARG A 11 -18.39 -24.28 -43.75
N LEU A 12 -17.19 -24.85 -43.86
CA LEU A 12 -16.36 -25.22 -42.72
C LEU A 12 -16.08 -24.04 -41.78
N LEU A 13 -15.69 -22.88 -42.32
CA LEU A 13 -15.35 -21.69 -41.51
C LEU A 13 -16.56 -21.14 -40.71
N PRO A 14 -17.72 -20.84 -41.32
CA PRO A 14 -18.93 -20.48 -40.58
C PRO A 14 -19.37 -21.53 -39.55
N THR A 15 -19.25 -22.82 -39.88
CA THR A 15 -19.62 -23.90 -38.95
C THR A 15 -18.70 -23.94 -37.74
N LEU A 16 -17.37 -23.85 -37.94
CA LEU A 16 -16.40 -23.80 -36.83
C LEU A 16 -16.61 -22.57 -35.95
N LEU A 17 -16.79 -21.40 -36.56
CA LEU A 17 -17.12 -20.17 -35.82
C LEU A 17 -18.45 -20.30 -35.08
N GLY A 18 -19.45 -20.94 -35.71
CA GLY A 18 -20.74 -21.22 -35.10
C GLY A 18 -20.65 -22.16 -33.89
N LEU A 19 -19.78 -23.17 -33.94
CA LEU A 19 -19.50 -24.04 -32.78
C LEU A 19 -18.86 -23.25 -31.63
N VAL A 20 -17.89 -22.39 -31.92
CA VAL A 20 -17.26 -21.52 -30.91
C VAL A 20 -18.29 -20.59 -30.28
N ILE A 21 -19.07 -19.87 -31.10
CA ILE A 21 -20.12 -18.96 -30.62
C ILE A 21 -21.21 -19.71 -29.84
N LEU A 22 -21.56 -20.93 -30.22
CA LEU A 22 -22.49 -21.77 -29.47
C LEU A 22 -21.95 -22.12 -28.09
N LEU A 23 -20.70 -22.58 -27.99
CA LEU A 23 -20.06 -22.89 -26.70
C LEU A 23 -19.98 -21.66 -25.80
N MET A 24 -19.63 -20.50 -26.37
CA MET A 24 -19.65 -19.22 -25.68
C MET A 24 -21.05 -18.87 -25.17
N GLY A 25 -22.07 -19.03 -26.01
CA GLY A 25 -23.47 -18.78 -25.64
C GLY A 25 -23.95 -19.68 -24.52
N LEU A 26 -23.58 -20.96 -24.54
CA LEU A 26 -23.91 -21.91 -23.47
C LEU A 26 -23.21 -21.55 -22.15
N ALA A 27 -21.93 -21.16 -22.20
CA ALA A 27 -21.19 -20.72 -21.01
C ALA A 27 -21.82 -19.46 -20.39
N LEU A 28 -22.17 -18.46 -21.21
CA LEU A 28 -22.89 -17.27 -20.77
C LEU A 28 -24.28 -17.58 -20.23
N LEU A 29 -24.98 -18.56 -20.81
CA LEU A 29 -26.31 -18.98 -20.35
C LEU A 29 -26.23 -19.60 -18.96
N VAL A 30 -25.27 -20.50 -18.71
CA VAL A 30 -25.08 -21.13 -17.41
C VAL A 30 -24.67 -20.11 -16.35
N GLY A 31 -23.64 -19.30 -16.61
CA GLY A 31 -23.19 -18.29 -15.67
C GLY A 31 -24.20 -17.16 -15.49
N GLY A 32 -24.90 -16.75 -16.55
CA GLY A 32 -25.97 -15.76 -16.50
C GLY A 32 -27.18 -16.25 -15.71
N ALA A 33 -27.53 -17.54 -15.81
CA ALA A 33 -28.56 -18.14 -14.95
C ALA A 33 -28.13 -18.13 -13.48
N ARG A 34 -26.86 -18.46 -13.19
CA ARG A 34 -26.32 -18.40 -11.83
C ARG A 34 -26.30 -16.98 -11.28
N LEU A 35 -25.89 -16.00 -12.09
CA LEU A 35 -25.88 -14.60 -11.70
C LEU A 35 -27.29 -14.07 -11.43
N LEU A 36 -28.28 -14.46 -12.26
CA LEU A 36 -29.68 -14.10 -12.05
C LEU A 36 -30.25 -14.70 -10.75
N GLN A 37 -29.84 -15.92 -10.36
CA GLN A 37 -30.21 -16.52 -9.07
C GLN A 37 -29.66 -15.76 -7.85
N LEU A 38 -28.59 -14.97 -8.05
CA LEU A 38 -27.98 -14.12 -7.04
C LEU A 38 -28.46 -12.66 -7.16
N ASP A 39 -29.60 -12.44 -7.81
CA ASP A 39 -30.19 -11.13 -8.11
C ASP A 39 -29.22 -10.17 -8.83
N GLY A 40 -28.39 -10.73 -9.72
CA GLY A 40 -27.45 -9.97 -10.54
C GLY A 40 -27.97 -9.65 -11.95
N SER A 41 -27.07 -9.18 -12.82
CA SER A 41 -27.42 -8.72 -14.16
C SER A 41 -28.04 -9.82 -15.05
N LEU A 42 -29.24 -9.52 -15.58
CA LEU A 42 -29.94 -10.34 -16.57
C LEU A 42 -29.25 -10.40 -17.94
N TYR A 43 -28.32 -9.46 -18.21
CA TYR A 43 -27.66 -9.33 -19.51
C TYR A 43 -26.99 -10.63 -19.97
N TYR A 44 -26.23 -11.29 -19.10
CA TYR A 44 -25.45 -12.48 -19.45
C TYR A 44 -26.34 -13.66 -19.89
N LEU A 45 -27.51 -13.82 -19.26
CA LEU A 45 -28.48 -14.84 -19.64
C LEU A 45 -29.06 -14.56 -21.04
N LEU A 46 -29.50 -13.32 -21.30
CA LEU A 46 -30.05 -12.91 -22.59
C LEU A 46 -29.02 -12.97 -23.71
N ALA A 47 -27.80 -12.50 -23.44
CA ALA A 47 -26.67 -12.62 -24.35
C ALA A 47 -26.35 -14.09 -24.64
N GLY A 48 -26.32 -14.95 -23.62
CA GLY A 48 -26.10 -16.39 -23.77
C GLY A 48 -27.10 -17.08 -24.69
N ILE A 49 -28.39 -16.79 -24.53
CA ILE A 49 -29.45 -17.27 -25.44
C ILE A 49 -29.20 -16.77 -26.87
N GLY A 50 -28.94 -15.47 -27.01
CA GLY A 50 -28.67 -14.84 -28.31
C GLY A 50 -27.48 -15.45 -29.04
N PHE A 51 -26.35 -15.62 -28.35
CA PHE A 51 -25.14 -16.24 -28.91
C PHE A 51 -25.37 -17.72 -29.23
N ALA A 52 -26.05 -18.49 -28.38
CA ALA A 52 -26.36 -19.89 -28.65
C ALA A 52 -27.21 -20.04 -29.92
N VAL A 53 -28.27 -19.24 -30.07
CA VAL A 53 -29.10 -19.24 -31.28
C VAL A 53 -28.28 -18.80 -32.50
N THR A 54 -27.44 -17.77 -32.36
CA THR A 54 -26.58 -17.32 -33.46
C THR A 54 -25.60 -18.41 -33.90
N GLY A 55 -25.00 -19.14 -32.95
CA GLY A 55 -24.12 -20.28 -33.22
C GLY A 55 -24.83 -21.38 -34.02
N VAL A 56 -26.04 -21.77 -33.62
CA VAL A 56 -26.88 -22.74 -34.36
C VAL A 56 -27.20 -22.24 -35.77
N LEU A 57 -27.53 -20.96 -35.94
CA LEU A 57 -27.80 -20.37 -37.25
C LEU A 57 -26.56 -20.39 -38.16
N LEU A 58 -25.37 -20.16 -37.60
CA LEU A 58 -24.10 -20.25 -38.35
C LEU A 58 -23.78 -21.69 -38.75
N ILE A 59 -23.95 -22.65 -37.84
CA ILE A 59 -23.76 -24.09 -38.11
C ILE A 59 -24.70 -24.57 -39.21
N THR A 60 -25.96 -24.13 -39.17
CA THR A 60 -26.99 -24.47 -40.17
C THR A 60 -26.92 -23.63 -41.45
N GLY A 61 -26.00 -22.67 -41.53
CA GLY A 61 -25.76 -21.84 -42.73
C GLY A 61 -26.86 -20.83 -43.03
N ARG A 62 -27.60 -20.34 -42.02
CA ARG A 62 -28.72 -19.42 -42.18
C ARG A 62 -28.27 -17.96 -42.11
N ALA A 63 -28.63 -17.15 -43.12
CA ALA A 63 -28.28 -15.73 -43.19
C ALA A 63 -28.85 -14.86 -42.06
N ALA A 64 -29.91 -15.34 -41.38
CA ALA A 64 -30.48 -14.69 -40.21
C ALA A 64 -29.47 -14.50 -39.06
N ALA A 65 -28.40 -15.31 -39.02
CA ALA A 65 -27.30 -15.16 -38.06
C ALA A 65 -26.72 -13.73 -38.04
N LEU A 66 -26.58 -13.10 -39.22
CA LEU A 66 -26.01 -11.75 -39.33
C LEU A 66 -26.90 -10.69 -38.67
N GLY A 67 -28.22 -10.80 -38.85
CA GLY A 67 -29.18 -9.87 -38.26
C GLY A 67 -29.31 -10.04 -36.75
N LEU A 68 -29.34 -11.29 -36.26
CA LEU A 68 -29.39 -11.56 -34.82
C LEU A 68 -28.09 -11.11 -34.14
N TYR A 69 -26.93 -11.38 -34.72
CA TYR A 69 -25.65 -10.90 -34.19
C TYR A 69 -25.59 -9.37 -34.16
N ALA A 70 -26.10 -8.70 -35.20
CA ALA A 70 -26.17 -7.24 -35.23
C ALA A 70 -26.99 -6.68 -34.06
N LEU A 71 -28.16 -7.28 -33.79
CA LEU A 71 -29.00 -6.91 -32.65
C LEU A 71 -28.28 -7.13 -31.32
N LEU A 72 -27.58 -8.26 -31.16
CA LEU A 72 -26.81 -8.55 -29.95
C LEU A 72 -25.70 -7.53 -29.74
N LEU A 73 -24.86 -7.26 -30.74
CA LEU A 73 -23.79 -6.28 -30.62
C LEU A 73 -24.31 -4.87 -30.34
N PHE A 74 -25.42 -4.47 -30.99
CA PHE A 74 -26.06 -3.18 -30.72
C PHE A 74 -26.60 -3.11 -29.28
N ALA A 75 -27.34 -4.12 -28.84
CA ALA A 75 -27.89 -4.19 -27.49
C ALA A 75 -26.78 -4.21 -26.43
N SER A 76 -25.71 -4.97 -26.65
CA SER A 76 -24.50 -4.97 -25.80
C SER A 76 -23.87 -3.58 -25.74
N THR A 77 -23.78 -2.86 -26.87
CA THR A 77 -23.23 -1.50 -26.91
C THR A 77 -24.07 -0.53 -26.08
N VAL A 78 -25.40 -0.57 -26.25
CA VAL A 78 -26.33 0.27 -25.48
C VAL A 78 -26.29 -0.07 -23.99
N TRP A 79 -26.32 -1.36 -23.63
CA TRP A 79 -26.21 -1.81 -22.25
C TRP A 79 -24.90 -1.37 -21.60
N SER A 80 -23.78 -1.51 -22.30
CA SER A 80 -22.45 -1.13 -21.79
C SER A 80 -22.37 0.38 -21.53
N LEU A 81 -22.85 1.21 -22.47
CA LEU A 81 -22.89 2.66 -22.30
C LEU A 81 -23.81 3.07 -21.15
N TRP A 82 -24.95 2.41 -20.98
CA TRP A 82 -25.84 2.66 -19.85
C TRP A 82 -25.21 2.29 -18.51
N GLU A 83 -24.45 1.19 -18.48
CA GLU A 83 -23.91 0.66 -17.23
C GLU A 83 -22.68 1.44 -16.74
N VAL A 84 -21.74 1.75 -17.65
CA VAL A 84 -20.41 2.28 -17.30
C VAL A 84 -19.99 3.52 -18.11
N GLY A 85 -20.85 4.03 -18.99
CA GLY A 85 -20.53 5.20 -19.82
C GLY A 85 -19.35 4.92 -20.76
N LEU A 86 -18.44 5.89 -20.85
CA LEU A 86 -17.29 5.86 -21.76
C LEU A 86 -15.99 5.41 -21.07
N ASP A 87 -16.05 4.69 -19.95
CA ASP A 87 -14.84 4.13 -19.33
C ASP A 87 -14.25 3.01 -20.19
N TRP A 88 -13.14 3.30 -20.88
CA TRP A 88 -12.45 2.34 -21.75
C TRP A 88 -12.24 0.97 -21.09
N TRP A 89 -11.67 0.96 -19.87
CA TRP A 89 -11.30 -0.30 -19.24
C TRP A 89 -12.53 -1.12 -18.86
N GLN A 90 -13.60 -0.46 -18.42
CA GLN A 90 -14.86 -1.15 -18.14
C GLN A 90 -15.58 -1.59 -19.42
N LEU A 91 -15.41 -0.89 -20.55
CA LEU A 91 -16.01 -1.27 -21.84
C LEU A 91 -15.33 -2.51 -22.46
N VAL A 92 -14.03 -2.74 -22.20
CA VAL A 92 -13.28 -3.87 -22.78
C VAL A 92 -13.97 -5.23 -22.56
N PRO A 93 -14.23 -5.71 -21.32
CA PRO A 93 -14.88 -7.01 -21.13
C PRO A 93 -16.31 -7.07 -21.65
N ARG A 94 -16.94 -5.91 -21.84
CA ARG A 94 -18.34 -5.85 -22.27
C ARG A 94 -18.51 -5.88 -23.77
N LEU A 95 -17.54 -5.36 -24.54
CA LEU A 95 -17.69 -5.13 -25.98
C LEU A 95 -16.56 -5.68 -26.86
N ALA A 96 -15.31 -5.76 -26.38
CA ALA A 96 -14.16 -5.99 -27.27
C ALA A 96 -14.27 -7.30 -28.05
N LEU A 97 -14.66 -8.39 -27.37
CA LEU A 97 -14.83 -9.70 -28.01
C LEU A 97 -16.02 -9.73 -28.98
N TRP A 98 -17.13 -9.07 -28.64
CA TRP A 98 -18.31 -8.98 -29.51
C TRP A 98 -18.04 -8.13 -30.76
N PHE A 99 -17.30 -7.04 -30.59
CA PHE A 99 -16.86 -6.21 -31.70
C PHE A 99 -15.96 -7.00 -32.66
N ALA A 100 -14.95 -7.70 -32.14
CA ALA A 100 -14.03 -8.51 -32.95
C ALA A 100 -14.75 -9.60 -33.74
N LEU A 101 -15.67 -10.34 -33.10
CA LEU A 101 -16.49 -11.36 -33.76
C LEU A 101 -17.43 -10.75 -34.81
N GLY A 102 -17.97 -9.55 -34.57
CA GLY A 102 -18.75 -8.79 -35.56
C GLY A 102 -17.94 -8.47 -36.82
N ILE A 103 -16.67 -8.05 -36.68
CA ILE A 103 -15.76 -7.85 -37.82
C ILE A 103 -15.53 -9.17 -38.55
N VAL A 104 -15.23 -10.26 -37.83
CA VAL A 104 -15.00 -11.58 -38.43
C VAL A 104 -16.21 -12.03 -39.26
N LEU A 105 -17.43 -11.81 -38.77
CA LEU A 105 -18.66 -12.15 -39.49
C LEU A 105 -18.88 -11.30 -40.75
N LEU A 106 -18.31 -10.10 -40.85
CA LEU A 106 -18.36 -9.25 -42.05
C LEU A 106 -17.35 -9.69 -43.12
N LEU A 107 -16.30 -10.44 -42.74
CA LEU A 107 -15.29 -10.90 -43.67
C LEU A 107 -15.89 -11.82 -44.75
N PRO A 108 -15.40 -11.77 -46.01
CA PRO A 108 -15.99 -12.51 -47.12
C PRO A 108 -16.08 -14.03 -46.89
N TRP A 109 -15.10 -14.60 -46.19
CA TRP A 109 -15.00 -16.05 -45.94
C TRP A 109 -16.07 -16.58 -44.98
N PHE A 110 -16.56 -15.74 -44.06
CA PHE A 110 -17.65 -16.09 -43.15
C PHE A 110 -19.01 -15.66 -43.71
N ARG A 111 -19.08 -14.48 -44.35
CA ARG A 111 -20.32 -13.90 -44.87
C ARG A 111 -20.82 -14.57 -46.15
N LYS A 112 -19.98 -14.72 -47.18
CA LYS A 112 -20.42 -15.21 -48.51
C LYS A 112 -21.10 -16.60 -48.45
N PRO A 113 -20.62 -17.58 -47.67
CA PRO A 113 -21.29 -18.87 -47.55
C PRO A 113 -22.74 -18.80 -47.05
N LEU A 114 -23.06 -17.83 -46.19
CA LEU A 114 -24.40 -17.61 -45.63
C LEU A 114 -25.36 -16.96 -46.64
N LEU A 115 -24.83 -16.30 -47.67
CA LEU A 115 -25.60 -15.57 -48.70
C LEU A 115 -25.94 -16.43 -49.92
N ARG A 116 -25.62 -17.73 -49.91
CA ARG A 116 -25.80 -18.64 -51.06
C ARG A 116 -27.26 -18.77 -51.52
N ASN A 117 -28.23 -18.60 -50.62
CA ASN A 117 -29.66 -18.74 -50.92
C ASN A 117 -30.37 -17.38 -51.14
N GLY A 118 -29.63 -16.28 -51.29
CA GLY A 118 -30.16 -14.94 -51.52
C GLY A 118 -29.44 -13.85 -50.73
N PRO A 119 -29.53 -12.58 -51.16
CA PRO A 119 -28.80 -11.48 -50.51
C PRO A 119 -29.47 -11.05 -49.19
N ALA A 120 -28.77 -11.21 -48.06
CA ALA A 120 -29.18 -10.67 -46.75
C ALA A 120 -28.70 -9.22 -46.57
N ARG A 121 -29.15 -8.30 -47.45
CA ARG A 121 -28.74 -6.89 -47.44
C ARG A 121 -29.02 -6.21 -46.11
N MET A 122 -30.21 -6.44 -45.53
CA MET A 122 -30.59 -5.89 -44.23
C MET A 122 -29.70 -6.40 -43.09
N GLY A 123 -29.47 -7.71 -42.98
CA GLY A 123 -28.63 -8.29 -41.92
C GLY A 123 -27.16 -7.85 -42.02
N THR A 124 -26.62 -7.78 -43.25
CA THR A 124 -25.25 -7.29 -43.47
C THR A 124 -25.12 -5.80 -43.16
N GLY A 125 -26.10 -4.98 -43.57
CA GLY A 125 -26.14 -3.55 -43.28
C GLY A 125 -26.27 -3.27 -41.78
N ALA A 126 -27.20 -3.97 -41.10
CA ALA A 126 -27.38 -3.87 -39.65
C ALA A 126 -26.10 -4.24 -38.89
N LEU A 127 -25.44 -5.35 -39.27
CA LEU A 127 -24.18 -5.75 -38.64
C LEU A 127 -23.08 -4.71 -38.87
N SER A 128 -22.99 -4.14 -40.07
CA SER A 128 -22.01 -3.09 -40.38
C SER A 128 -22.24 -1.85 -39.51
N ILE A 129 -23.50 -1.42 -39.35
CA ILE A 129 -23.85 -0.30 -38.46
C ILE A 129 -23.50 -0.62 -37.00
N ALA A 130 -23.86 -1.81 -36.50
CA ALA A 130 -23.57 -2.22 -35.13
C ALA A 130 -22.05 -2.25 -34.84
N VAL A 131 -21.25 -2.76 -35.78
CA VAL A 131 -19.78 -2.75 -35.69
C VAL A 131 -19.25 -1.31 -35.69
N VAL A 132 -19.75 -0.43 -36.56
CA VAL A 132 -19.34 0.98 -36.59
C VAL A 132 -19.69 1.67 -35.27
N LEU A 133 -20.89 1.47 -34.73
CA LEU A 133 -21.30 2.06 -33.46
C LEU A 133 -20.42 1.59 -32.29
N ALA A 134 -20.15 0.29 -32.19
CA ALA A 134 -19.24 -0.25 -31.18
C ALA A 134 -17.81 0.30 -31.34
N GLY A 135 -17.32 0.44 -32.58
CA GLY A 135 -16.04 1.05 -32.89
C GLY A 135 -15.98 2.55 -32.54
N LEU A 136 -17.05 3.30 -32.80
CA LEU A 136 -17.17 4.71 -32.40
C LEU A 136 -17.21 4.86 -30.88
N THR A 137 -17.89 3.97 -30.16
CA THR A 137 -17.86 3.92 -28.69
C THR A 137 -16.44 3.68 -28.17
N ALA A 138 -15.72 2.72 -28.74
CA ALA A 138 -14.32 2.46 -28.41
C ALA A 138 -13.44 3.70 -28.66
N LEU A 139 -13.58 4.36 -29.81
CA LEU A 139 -12.85 5.59 -30.11
C LEU A 139 -13.21 6.74 -29.16
N ALA A 140 -14.50 6.96 -28.89
CA ALA A 140 -14.97 8.01 -27.99
C ALA A 140 -14.42 7.81 -26.56
N SER A 141 -14.35 6.57 -26.08
CA SER A 141 -13.81 6.26 -24.75
C SER A 141 -12.33 6.63 -24.57
N GLN A 142 -11.54 6.67 -25.66
CA GLN A 142 -10.13 7.10 -25.61
C GLN A 142 -9.96 8.59 -25.24
N PHE A 143 -11.02 9.39 -25.38
CA PHE A 143 -11.02 10.81 -25.06
C PHE A 143 -11.61 11.10 -23.67
N THR A 144 -11.90 10.07 -22.88
CA THR A 144 -12.43 10.22 -21.52
C THR A 144 -11.52 9.54 -20.50
N ASN A 145 -11.36 10.16 -19.33
CA ASN A 145 -10.59 9.59 -18.23
C ASN A 145 -11.42 9.65 -16.94
N PRO A 146 -12.36 8.71 -16.73
CA PRO A 146 -13.12 8.64 -15.48
C PRO A 146 -12.19 8.59 -14.26
N GLY A 147 -12.55 9.33 -13.21
CA GLY A 147 -11.76 9.44 -11.98
C GLY A 147 -10.57 10.40 -12.05
N ARG A 148 -10.25 10.97 -13.21
CA ARG A 148 -9.20 11.98 -13.34
C ARG A 148 -9.68 13.33 -12.82
N ILE A 149 -8.89 13.96 -11.96
CA ILE A 149 -9.09 15.35 -11.52
C ILE A 149 -7.92 16.16 -12.09
N GLU A 150 -8.26 17.19 -12.87
CA GLU A 150 -7.29 18.16 -13.38
C GLU A 150 -7.32 19.40 -12.49
N GLY A 151 -6.14 19.92 -12.18
CA GLY A 151 -6.01 21.16 -11.44
C GLY A 151 -4.56 21.63 -11.41
N GLN A 152 -4.40 22.88 -10.99
CA GLN A 152 -3.13 23.56 -10.92
C GLN A 152 -3.14 24.41 -9.65
N LEU A 153 -2.06 24.36 -8.88
CA LEU A 153 -1.85 25.26 -7.75
C LEU A 153 -0.67 26.19 -8.05
N ASP A 154 -0.99 27.42 -8.44
CA ASP A 154 -0.01 28.45 -8.81
C ASP A 154 0.45 29.27 -7.60
N ARG A 155 0.93 28.59 -6.55
CA ARG A 155 1.58 29.27 -5.41
C ARG A 155 2.91 28.64 -5.07
N GLU A 156 3.92 29.50 -4.89
CA GLU A 156 5.25 29.11 -4.44
C GLU A 156 5.38 29.14 -2.91
N THR A 157 4.46 29.82 -2.21
CA THR A 157 4.36 29.83 -0.76
C THR A 157 2.94 30.16 -0.32
N ALA A 158 2.52 29.61 0.83
CA ALA A 158 1.30 29.99 1.52
C ALA A 158 1.54 31.07 2.60
N GLY A 159 2.75 31.65 2.68
CA GLY A 159 3.16 32.53 3.78
C GLY A 159 3.52 31.76 5.06
N THR A 160 3.86 30.48 4.93
CA THR A 160 4.36 29.60 5.99
C THR A 160 5.82 29.24 5.72
N THR A 161 6.53 28.84 6.76
CA THR A 161 7.91 28.33 6.69
C THR A 161 7.94 26.87 7.13
N ASN A 162 9.00 26.14 6.77
CA ASN A 162 9.23 24.83 7.39
C ASN A 162 9.62 25.04 8.87
N THR A 163 8.89 24.40 9.78
CA THR A 163 9.14 24.44 11.23
C THR A 163 9.70 23.14 11.79
N ALA A 164 10.02 22.17 10.92
CA ALA A 164 10.71 20.95 11.30
C ALA A 164 12.07 21.23 11.95
N PRO A 165 12.58 20.31 12.80
CA PRO A 165 13.87 20.47 13.46
C PRO A 165 15.00 20.81 12.49
N ALA A 166 15.85 21.76 12.90
CA ALA A 166 16.92 22.27 12.06
C ALA A 166 18.01 21.21 11.84
N MET A 167 18.39 21.03 10.58
CA MET A 167 19.46 20.15 10.14
C MET A 167 20.02 20.67 8.80
N PRO A 168 21.24 20.27 8.38
CA PRO A 168 21.78 20.70 7.09
C PRO A 168 20.84 20.38 5.93
N ASP A 169 20.64 21.35 5.02
CA ASP A 169 19.71 21.23 3.90
C ASP A 169 19.96 19.98 3.04
N GLY A 170 21.25 19.68 2.80
CA GLY A 170 21.71 18.54 2.01
C GLY A 170 21.78 17.20 2.74
N ASP A 171 21.32 17.12 4.00
CA ASP A 171 21.26 15.89 4.79
C ASP A 171 19.84 15.30 4.87
N TRP A 172 19.79 14.03 5.25
CA TRP A 172 18.58 13.25 5.50
C TRP A 172 18.82 12.35 6.72
N GLN A 173 18.37 12.79 7.89
CA GLN A 173 18.80 12.25 9.19
C GLN A 173 17.78 11.31 9.84
N SER A 174 16.54 11.34 9.39
CA SER A 174 15.46 10.46 9.82
C SER A 174 14.76 9.86 8.61
N TYR A 175 13.92 8.84 8.80
CA TYR A 175 13.15 8.23 7.69
C TYR A 175 12.46 9.29 6.81
N GLY A 176 11.69 10.20 7.42
CA GLY A 176 10.99 11.27 6.71
C GLY A 176 11.83 12.54 6.52
N ARG A 177 13.15 12.40 6.39
CA ARG A 177 14.21 13.42 6.47
C ARG A 177 14.41 14.01 7.85
N THR A 178 13.32 14.47 8.47
CA THR A 178 13.28 15.07 9.80
C THR A 178 12.43 14.23 10.76
N ALA A 179 12.50 14.52 12.06
CA ALA A 179 11.63 13.88 13.06
C ALA A 179 10.14 14.24 12.90
N PHE A 180 9.80 15.22 12.06
CA PHE A 180 8.41 15.59 11.75
C PHE A 180 7.78 14.70 10.68
N GLY A 181 8.57 13.93 9.94
CA GLY A 181 8.05 13.03 8.92
C GLY A 181 7.51 13.74 7.67
N ASP A 182 7.85 15.01 7.44
CA ASP A 182 7.35 15.80 6.32
C ASP A 182 7.80 15.30 4.94
N ARG A 183 8.93 14.59 4.87
CA ARG A 183 9.53 14.09 3.61
C ARG A 183 9.72 15.23 2.62
N TYR A 184 10.13 16.39 3.13
CA TYR A 184 10.37 17.61 2.36
C TYR A 184 11.85 17.97 2.34
N SER A 185 12.42 18.11 1.16
CA SER A 185 13.78 18.60 0.98
C SER A 185 13.80 20.08 0.60
N PRO A 186 14.60 20.93 1.27
CA PRO A 186 14.81 22.32 0.87
C PRO A 186 15.67 22.45 -0.40
N LEU A 187 16.24 21.34 -0.92
CA LEU A 187 17.08 21.36 -2.11
C LEU A 187 16.26 21.72 -3.36
N ALA A 188 16.88 22.52 -4.23
CA ALA A 188 16.25 23.05 -5.44
C ALA A 188 17.18 23.09 -6.66
N GLN A 189 18.24 22.27 -6.69
CA GLN A 189 19.12 22.18 -7.87
C GLN A 189 18.43 21.40 -9.00
N ILE A 190 17.68 20.35 -8.65
CA ILE A 190 16.80 19.63 -9.57
C ILE A 190 15.43 20.31 -9.55
N THR A 191 14.94 20.74 -10.71
CA THR A 191 13.72 21.54 -10.88
C THR A 191 12.82 20.95 -11.96
N PRO A 192 11.54 21.36 -12.05
CA PRO A 192 10.64 20.95 -13.13
C PRO A 192 11.21 21.15 -14.54
N GLU A 193 12.08 22.15 -14.74
CA GLU A 193 12.67 22.50 -16.02
C GLU A 193 13.87 21.62 -16.41
N ASN A 194 14.53 20.97 -15.45
CA ASN A 194 15.76 20.23 -15.69
C ASN A 194 15.72 18.75 -15.26
N VAL A 195 14.69 18.31 -14.53
CA VAL A 195 14.57 16.93 -14.02
C VAL A 195 14.59 15.87 -15.12
N ASN A 196 14.15 16.22 -16.32
CA ASN A 196 14.19 15.34 -17.49
C ASN A 196 15.62 14.98 -17.95
N LYS A 197 16.65 15.63 -17.40
CA LYS A 197 18.07 15.37 -17.68
C LYS A 197 18.75 14.47 -16.65
N LEU A 198 18.04 13.99 -15.62
CA LEU A 198 18.64 13.11 -14.63
C LEU A 198 19.19 11.83 -15.26
N GLU A 199 20.42 11.49 -14.88
CA GLU A 199 21.11 10.27 -15.29
C GLU A 199 21.57 9.46 -14.06
N PRO A 200 21.72 8.12 -14.17
CA PRO A 200 22.31 7.32 -13.12
C PRO A 200 23.73 7.82 -12.80
N ALA A 201 23.97 8.17 -11.53
CA ALA A 201 25.27 8.60 -11.04
C ALA A 201 26.14 7.40 -10.64
N TRP A 202 25.55 6.47 -9.88
CA TRP A 202 26.18 5.24 -9.45
C TRP A 202 25.12 4.20 -9.04
N THR A 203 25.54 2.93 -9.04
CA THR A 203 24.74 1.80 -8.59
C THR A 203 25.59 0.93 -7.68
N TYR A 204 25.01 0.52 -6.56
CA TYR A 204 25.59 -0.41 -5.60
C TYR A 204 24.68 -1.62 -5.44
N ARG A 205 25.24 -2.79 -5.14
CA ARG A 205 24.51 -4.03 -4.87
C ARG A 205 24.82 -4.49 -3.46
N THR A 206 23.81 -4.61 -2.62
CA THR A 206 24.00 -4.97 -1.20
C THR A 206 24.48 -6.41 -1.04
N GLY A 207 24.20 -7.28 -2.03
CA GLY A 207 24.44 -8.72 -1.97
C GLY A 207 23.41 -9.47 -1.13
N ASP A 208 22.46 -8.76 -0.52
CA ASP A 208 21.38 -9.34 0.27
C ASP A 208 20.15 -9.57 -0.61
N ILE A 209 19.92 -10.83 -0.98
CA ILE A 209 18.78 -11.28 -1.78
C ILE A 209 18.06 -12.43 -1.07
N PRO A 210 16.74 -12.57 -1.22
CA PRO A 210 15.99 -13.66 -0.59
C PRO A 210 16.52 -15.04 -1.01
N GLY A 211 16.77 -15.89 -0.02
CA GLY A 211 17.20 -17.27 -0.15
C GLY A 211 16.06 -18.28 0.05
N PRO A 212 16.32 -19.59 -0.16
CA PRO A 212 15.31 -20.64 -0.03
C PRO A 212 14.87 -20.93 1.41
N ASN A 213 15.52 -20.31 2.40
CA ASN A 213 15.30 -20.47 3.84
C ASN A 213 14.61 -19.25 4.47
N ASP A 214 14.30 -18.25 3.66
CA ASP A 214 13.65 -17.01 4.06
C ASP A 214 12.14 -17.11 3.88
N PRO A 215 11.34 -16.25 4.53
CA PRO A 215 9.91 -16.23 4.30
C PRO A 215 9.58 -15.82 2.85
N GLY A 216 8.41 -16.24 2.37
CA GLY A 216 7.93 -15.85 1.04
C GLY A 216 7.82 -14.32 0.88
N GLU A 217 7.55 -13.63 1.98
CA GLU A 217 7.52 -12.17 2.06
C GLU A 217 8.87 -11.62 2.53
N THR A 218 9.69 -11.19 1.58
CA THR A 218 10.87 -10.36 1.83
C THR A 218 10.66 -8.99 1.19
N THR A 219 10.90 -7.92 1.96
CA THR A 219 10.60 -6.54 1.53
C THR A 219 11.77 -5.60 1.85
N ALA A 220 12.44 -5.13 0.80
CA ALA A 220 13.56 -4.20 0.93
C ALA A 220 13.07 -2.75 0.97
N GLU A 221 12.35 -2.39 2.04
CA GLU A 221 11.62 -1.12 2.20
C GLU A 221 12.49 0.08 2.60
N ASN A 222 13.82 -0.05 2.52
CA ASN A 222 14.75 0.86 3.15
C ASN A 222 14.71 2.27 2.52
N THR A 223 14.58 3.27 3.39
CA THR A 223 14.92 4.67 3.10
C THR A 223 16.28 4.99 3.72
N PRO A 224 17.34 5.15 2.91
CA PRO A 224 18.67 5.40 3.45
C PRO A 224 18.77 6.75 4.15
N LEU A 225 19.68 6.83 5.14
CA LEU A 225 20.08 8.10 5.73
C LEU A 225 21.29 8.67 5.01
N LYS A 226 21.32 10.00 4.80
CA LYS A 226 22.54 10.73 4.43
C LYS A 226 22.89 11.69 5.56
N VAL A 227 23.91 11.36 6.33
CA VAL A 227 24.36 12.14 7.48
C VAL A 227 25.83 11.85 7.75
N ASN A 228 26.54 12.79 8.39
CA ASN A 228 27.94 12.61 8.77
C ASN A 228 28.84 12.24 7.56
N GLY A 229 28.51 12.78 6.38
CA GLY A 229 29.25 12.55 5.14
C GLY A 229 29.15 11.15 4.54
N MET A 230 28.23 10.30 5.03
CA MET A 230 28.01 8.93 4.59
C MET A 230 26.54 8.66 4.28
N LEU A 231 26.29 7.61 3.50
CA LEU A 231 24.97 6.99 3.34
C LEU A 231 24.88 5.74 4.20
N TYR A 232 23.77 5.54 4.90
CA TYR A 232 23.52 4.32 5.67
C TYR A 232 22.31 3.59 5.11
N VAL A 233 22.54 2.36 4.64
CA VAL A 233 21.55 1.47 4.03
C VAL A 233 21.36 0.28 4.97
N CYS A 234 20.11 -0.18 5.13
CA CYS A 234 19.83 -1.46 5.76
C CYS A 234 19.17 -2.45 4.80
N THR A 235 19.28 -3.74 5.12
CA THR A 235 18.81 -4.83 4.27
C THR A 235 17.81 -5.73 5.00
N PRO A 236 17.03 -6.58 4.29
CA PRO A 236 16.09 -7.51 4.93
C PRO A 236 16.68 -8.42 6.00
N HIS A 237 17.94 -8.86 5.87
CA HIS A 237 18.67 -9.60 6.91
C HIS A 237 19.28 -8.71 7.99
N SER A 238 18.76 -7.49 8.15
CA SER A 238 19.21 -6.49 9.12
C SER A 238 20.70 -6.14 9.02
N GLN A 239 21.33 -6.26 7.85
CA GLN A 239 22.70 -5.75 7.68
C GLN A 239 22.67 -4.22 7.59
N VAL A 240 23.75 -3.56 8.02
CA VAL A 240 23.94 -2.12 7.82
C VAL A 240 25.19 -1.89 6.99
N ILE A 241 25.06 -1.06 5.96
CA ILE A 241 26.12 -0.77 5.01
C ILE A 241 26.29 0.75 4.96
N ALA A 242 27.50 1.22 5.22
CA ALA A 242 27.87 2.61 4.99
C ALA A 242 28.49 2.76 3.60
N LEU A 243 27.98 3.71 2.81
CA LEU A 243 28.45 4.03 1.46
C LEU A 243 28.96 5.47 1.39
N ASP A 244 29.94 5.70 0.53
CA ASP A 244 30.30 7.06 0.12
C ASP A 244 29.17 7.66 -0.76
N PRO A 245 28.64 8.84 -0.42
CA PRO A 245 27.48 9.41 -1.12
C PRO A 245 27.74 9.72 -2.59
N ASP A 246 28.96 10.08 -2.96
CA ASP A 246 29.25 10.57 -4.31
C ASP A 246 29.54 9.42 -5.28
N SER A 247 30.06 8.30 -4.78
CA SER A 247 30.53 7.18 -5.59
C SER A 247 29.81 5.85 -5.36
N GLY A 248 29.03 5.72 -4.28
CA GLY A 248 28.36 4.48 -3.90
C GLY A 248 29.33 3.39 -3.40
N LYS A 249 30.60 3.72 -3.16
CA LYS A 249 31.60 2.77 -2.66
C LYS A 249 31.32 2.41 -1.21
N GLU A 250 31.38 1.12 -0.90
CA GLU A 250 31.27 0.63 0.48
C GLU A 250 32.44 1.13 1.33
N ILE A 251 32.11 1.72 2.48
CA ILE A 251 33.05 2.20 3.49
C ILE A 251 33.21 1.11 4.56
N TRP A 252 32.08 0.65 5.11
CA TRP A 252 32.04 -0.46 6.06
C TRP A 252 30.70 -1.19 5.95
N ARG A 253 30.68 -2.43 6.44
CA ARG A 253 29.49 -3.25 6.59
C ARG A 253 29.47 -3.91 7.95
N PHE A 254 28.26 -3.97 8.51
CA PHE A 254 27.95 -4.72 9.71
C PHE A 254 26.90 -5.79 9.38
N ASP A 255 27.18 -7.04 9.77
CA ASP A 255 26.26 -8.17 9.69
C ASP A 255 25.94 -8.64 11.11
N PRO A 256 24.68 -8.52 11.58
CA PRO A 256 24.30 -8.83 12.95
C PRO A 256 24.32 -10.33 13.28
N LYS A 257 24.50 -11.21 12.28
CA LYS A 257 24.43 -12.67 12.41
C LYS A 257 23.15 -13.10 13.12
N LEU A 258 22.02 -12.87 12.44
CA LEU A 258 20.69 -13.12 12.98
C LEU A 258 20.54 -14.55 13.53
N SER A 259 19.97 -14.66 14.72
CA SER A 259 19.54 -15.91 15.31
C SER A 259 18.19 -16.34 14.74
N THR A 260 18.02 -17.63 14.45
CA THR A 260 16.71 -18.21 14.11
C THR A 260 15.84 -18.45 15.33
N GLN A 261 16.24 -17.97 16.53
CA GLN A 261 15.50 -18.17 17.79
C GLN A 261 15.15 -19.65 18.04
N ASN A 262 16.09 -20.54 17.70
CA ASN A 262 15.97 -22.01 17.76
C ASN A 262 15.01 -22.65 16.72
N ALA A 263 14.49 -21.90 15.76
CA ALA A 263 13.83 -22.46 14.58
C ALA A 263 14.83 -23.07 13.60
N ALA A 264 14.35 -23.93 12.71
CA ALA A 264 15.19 -24.55 11.68
C ALA A 264 15.70 -23.52 10.63
N ASN A 265 14.92 -22.48 10.35
CA ASN A 265 15.21 -21.40 9.41
C ASN A 265 14.21 -20.24 9.61
N PHE A 266 14.29 -19.20 8.78
CA PHE A 266 13.46 -17.98 8.86
C PHE A 266 12.09 -18.11 8.17
N LYS A 267 11.73 -19.25 7.56
CA LYS A 267 10.44 -19.40 6.85
C LYS A 267 9.20 -19.13 7.70
N GLY A 268 9.32 -19.22 9.02
CA GLY A 268 8.23 -18.95 9.96
C GLY A 268 8.02 -17.46 10.28
N TRP A 269 8.93 -16.57 9.86
CA TRP A 269 8.76 -15.13 10.03
C TRP A 269 7.65 -14.65 9.11
N ALA A 270 6.85 -13.68 9.58
CA ALA A 270 5.86 -13.03 8.74
C ALA A 270 6.51 -12.38 7.51
N HIS A 271 7.54 -11.57 7.76
CA HIS A 271 8.30 -10.89 6.72
C HIS A 271 9.75 -10.62 7.15
N MET A 272 10.66 -10.54 6.20
CA MET A 272 11.99 -9.96 6.42
C MET A 272 12.03 -8.57 5.81
N THR A 273 12.02 -7.56 6.68
CA THR A 273 11.78 -6.16 6.33
C THR A 273 12.80 -5.27 7.01
N CYS A 274 13.32 -4.28 6.29
CA CYS A 274 14.00 -3.13 6.92
C CYS A 274 13.60 -1.81 6.27
N ARG A 275 12.95 -0.93 7.03
CA ARG A 275 12.55 0.40 6.54
C ARG A 275 13.61 1.47 6.73
N GLY A 276 14.56 1.28 7.65
CA GLY A 276 15.54 2.30 8.00
C GLY A 276 16.39 1.95 9.21
N VAL A 277 17.36 2.80 9.47
CA VAL A 277 18.09 2.91 10.73
C VAL A 277 17.92 4.32 11.28
N THR A 278 18.38 4.57 12.50
CA THR A 278 18.32 5.89 13.13
C THR A 278 19.70 6.36 13.54
N TYR A 279 19.99 7.66 13.38
CA TYR A 279 21.29 8.27 13.69
C TYR A 279 21.21 9.16 14.93
N HIS A 280 22.23 9.09 15.79
CA HIS A 280 22.42 9.99 16.93
C HIS A 280 23.84 10.53 17.00
N ASP A 281 23.98 11.83 17.27
CA ASP A 281 25.26 12.50 17.48
C ASP A 281 25.10 13.60 18.53
N ASP A 282 25.74 13.41 19.68
CA ASP A 282 25.64 14.32 20.82
C ASP A 282 26.11 15.73 20.49
N ALA A 283 27.15 15.88 19.66
CA ALA A 283 27.67 17.19 19.29
C ALA A 283 26.73 17.90 18.31
N ALA A 284 26.15 17.15 17.36
CA ALA A 284 25.16 17.70 16.44
C ALA A 284 23.88 18.12 17.19
N TYR A 285 23.38 17.26 18.09
CA TYR A 285 22.22 17.56 18.94
C TYR A 285 22.47 18.78 19.83
N ALA A 286 23.64 18.90 20.46
CA ALA A 286 23.95 20.08 21.28
C ALA A 286 23.93 21.40 20.49
N ALA A 287 24.22 21.35 19.19
CA ALA A 287 24.20 22.52 18.30
C ALA A 287 22.81 22.84 17.74
N SER A 288 21.92 21.85 17.61
CA SER A 288 20.59 22.00 16.98
C SER A 288 19.41 21.88 17.96
N ALA A 289 19.64 21.50 19.22
CA ALA A 289 18.60 21.24 20.19
C ALA A 289 17.69 22.46 20.41
N PRO A 290 16.36 22.24 20.49
CA PRO A 290 15.44 23.27 20.94
C PRO A 290 15.86 23.84 22.31
N ALA A 291 15.66 25.15 22.51
CA ALA A 291 15.95 25.82 23.78
C ALA A 291 15.14 25.26 24.99
N GLN A 292 14.11 24.44 24.73
CA GLN A 292 13.23 23.80 25.70
C GLN A 292 13.02 22.31 25.36
N SER A 293 14.09 21.54 25.16
CA SER A 293 13.95 20.07 25.08
C SER A 293 13.53 19.48 26.43
N PRO A 294 12.73 18.39 26.45
CA PRO A 294 12.31 17.75 27.70
C PRO A 294 13.53 17.20 28.42
N THR A 295 13.65 17.49 29.71
CA THR A 295 14.67 16.86 30.57
C THR A 295 14.19 15.49 31.01
N VAL A 296 14.85 14.44 30.52
CA VAL A 296 14.71 13.09 31.05
C VAL A 296 15.54 12.97 32.33
N PRO A 297 15.02 12.38 33.42
CA PRO A 297 15.81 12.17 34.63
C PRO A 297 17.07 11.36 34.32
N ALA A 298 18.24 11.97 34.58
CA ALA A 298 19.51 11.26 34.51
C ALA A 298 19.53 10.14 35.56
N ALA A 299 20.09 8.98 35.22
CA ALA A 299 20.42 7.98 36.23
C ALA A 299 21.50 8.53 37.19
N ASP A 300 21.56 7.97 38.40
CA ASP A 300 22.66 8.24 39.33
C ASP A 300 24.00 7.91 38.65
N GLY A 301 24.81 8.94 38.39
CA GLY A 301 26.05 8.84 37.61
C GLY A 301 25.82 9.18 36.14
N THR A 302 26.12 10.44 35.77
CA THR A 302 26.00 10.96 34.41
C THR A 302 26.77 10.09 33.40
N ALA A 303 26.05 9.33 32.58
CA ALA A 303 26.63 8.65 31.43
C ALA A 303 26.85 9.67 30.31
N THR A 304 28.06 10.20 30.22
CA THR A 304 28.50 10.95 29.03
C THR A 304 28.74 9.98 27.88
N ALA A 305 28.46 10.41 26.65
CA ALA A 305 28.85 9.69 25.45
C ALA A 305 30.28 9.14 25.55
N SER A 306 30.44 7.82 25.42
CA SER A 306 31.77 7.23 25.39
C SER A 306 32.56 7.82 24.23
N ALA A 307 33.83 8.17 24.47
CA ALA A 307 34.76 8.58 23.42
C ALA A 307 34.90 7.50 22.32
N ALA A 308 34.56 6.24 22.61
CA ALA A 308 34.59 5.13 21.65
C ALA A 308 33.37 5.10 20.71
N CYS A 309 32.25 5.74 21.07
CA CYS A 309 31.04 5.78 20.25
C CYS A 309 30.39 7.17 20.32
N PRO A 310 31.00 8.19 19.72
CA PRO A 310 30.48 9.57 19.74
C PRO A 310 29.23 9.73 18.86
N ARG A 311 29.08 8.87 17.85
CA ARG A 311 27.96 8.86 16.90
C ARG A 311 27.43 7.45 16.76
N ARG A 312 26.11 7.30 16.83
CA ARG A 312 25.42 6.01 16.87
C ARG A 312 24.53 5.83 15.66
N ILE A 313 24.51 4.62 15.13
CA ILE A 313 23.44 4.09 14.29
C ILE A 313 22.71 3.04 15.10
N PHE A 314 21.40 3.20 15.26
CA PHE A 314 20.53 2.24 15.91
C PHE A 314 19.87 1.35 14.88
N LEU A 315 20.05 0.05 15.07
CA LEU A 315 19.58 -1.02 14.20
C LEU A 315 18.64 -1.95 14.98
N PRO A 316 17.33 -1.93 14.69
CA PRO A 316 16.46 -3.03 15.06
C PRO A 316 16.73 -4.26 14.18
N THR A 317 16.61 -5.46 14.75
CA THR A 317 16.87 -6.71 14.03
C THR A 317 15.66 -7.65 14.05
N ALA A 318 15.56 -8.48 13.00
CA ALA A 318 14.51 -9.51 12.89
C ALA A 318 14.59 -10.62 13.95
N ASP A 319 15.70 -10.70 14.69
CA ASP A 319 15.89 -11.62 15.83
C ASP A 319 15.66 -10.96 17.20
N THR A 320 14.94 -9.82 17.22
CA THR A 320 14.43 -9.17 18.44
C THR A 320 15.54 -8.49 19.28
N ARG A 321 16.47 -7.79 18.62
CA ARG A 321 17.48 -6.95 19.29
C ARG A 321 17.39 -5.50 18.81
N LEU A 322 17.85 -4.60 19.67
CA LEU A 322 18.23 -3.24 19.30
C LEU A 322 19.75 -3.11 19.43
N ILE A 323 20.45 -2.90 18.33
CA ILE A 323 21.92 -2.81 18.27
C ILE A 323 22.33 -1.35 18.09
N ALA A 324 23.36 -0.91 18.81
CA ALA A 324 24.01 0.38 18.60
C ALA A 324 25.37 0.18 17.91
N LEU A 325 25.57 0.84 16.77
CA LEU A 325 26.81 0.81 15.99
C LEU A 325 27.45 2.18 15.98
N ASN A 326 28.78 2.23 16.04
CA ASN A 326 29.53 3.46 15.84
C ASN A 326 29.39 3.87 14.37
N ALA A 327 28.81 5.04 14.12
CA ALA A 327 28.45 5.51 12.78
C ALA A 327 29.66 5.66 11.84
N ASP A 328 30.85 5.91 12.39
CA ASP A 328 32.09 6.13 11.64
C ASP A 328 32.79 4.81 11.25
N THR A 329 32.59 3.74 12.03
CA THR A 329 33.39 2.51 11.90
C THR A 329 32.58 1.23 11.70
N GLY A 330 31.26 1.25 11.96
CA GLY A 330 30.39 0.09 11.90
C GLY A 330 30.57 -0.91 13.05
N LYS A 331 31.45 -0.63 14.02
CA LYS A 331 31.65 -1.49 15.20
C LYS A 331 30.53 -1.29 16.21
N MET A 332 30.17 -2.34 16.94
CA MET A 332 29.23 -2.23 18.05
C MET A 332 29.74 -1.27 19.13
N CYS A 333 28.84 -0.47 19.69
CA CYS A 333 29.14 0.42 20.82
C CYS A 333 29.02 -0.38 22.12
N GLU A 334 30.13 -0.95 22.60
CA GLU A 334 30.13 -1.90 23.72
C GLU A 334 29.55 -1.34 25.03
N ASP A 335 29.43 -0.02 25.15
CA ASP A 335 28.81 0.72 26.26
C ASP A 335 27.27 0.75 26.22
N PHE A 336 26.65 0.28 25.14
CA PHE A 336 25.20 0.24 24.98
C PHE A 336 24.63 -1.14 25.33
N GLY A 337 23.71 -1.20 26.29
CA GLY A 337 23.05 -2.43 26.73
C GLY A 337 24.06 -3.50 27.17
N ASN A 338 23.88 -4.72 26.67
CA ASN A 338 24.83 -5.81 26.82
C ASN A 338 25.77 -5.85 25.61
N LYS A 339 26.95 -5.23 25.73
CA LYS A 339 28.03 -5.22 24.72
C LYS A 339 27.57 -4.76 23.32
N GLY A 340 26.79 -3.69 23.27
CA GLY A 340 26.29 -3.08 22.03
C GLY A 340 24.88 -3.48 21.62
N SER A 341 24.16 -4.24 22.45
CA SER A 341 22.80 -4.67 22.14
C SER A 341 21.87 -4.70 23.35
N VAL A 342 20.60 -4.36 23.12
CA VAL A 342 19.50 -4.56 24.05
C VAL A 342 18.64 -5.73 23.56
N ASP A 343 18.32 -6.64 24.49
CA ASP A 343 17.40 -7.75 24.27
C ASP A 343 15.95 -7.26 24.36
N LEU A 344 15.23 -7.29 23.23
CA LEU A 344 13.84 -6.83 23.18
C LEU A 344 12.84 -7.93 23.60
N THR A 345 13.30 -9.14 23.94
CA THR A 345 12.44 -10.23 24.47
C THR A 345 12.14 -10.07 25.96
N ALA A 346 12.87 -9.18 26.66
CA ALA A 346 12.70 -8.94 28.08
C ALA A 346 11.23 -8.60 28.42
N ASN A 347 10.68 -9.34 29.39
CA ASN A 347 9.30 -9.22 29.90
C ASN A 347 8.17 -9.43 28.86
N MET A 348 8.45 -10.04 27.70
CA MET A 348 7.44 -10.29 26.66
C MET A 348 6.65 -11.59 26.85
N GLY A 349 7.06 -12.44 27.80
CA GLY A 349 6.59 -13.82 27.91
C GLY A 349 7.08 -14.69 26.75
N THR A 350 6.50 -15.88 26.59
CA THR A 350 6.88 -16.79 25.50
C THR A 350 6.15 -16.43 24.21
N PHE A 351 6.83 -16.57 23.07
CA PHE A 351 6.25 -16.43 21.74
C PHE A 351 7.01 -17.32 20.75
N ALA A 352 6.39 -17.63 19.61
CA ALA A 352 7.02 -18.43 18.56
C ALA A 352 8.18 -17.65 17.89
N PRO A 353 9.22 -18.34 17.38
CA PRO A 353 10.27 -17.68 16.59
C PRO A 353 9.69 -16.80 15.48
N GLY A 354 10.12 -15.54 15.42
CA GLY A 354 9.57 -14.55 14.48
C GLY A 354 8.18 -14.03 14.83
N GLY A 355 7.69 -14.24 16.05
CA GLY A 355 6.40 -13.71 16.53
C GLY A 355 6.44 -12.24 16.96
N TYR A 356 7.63 -11.68 17.23
CA TYR A 356 7.82 -10.27 17.58
C TYR A 356 9.22 -9.77 17.18
N TYR A 357 9.28 -8.66 16.45
CA TYR A 357 10.50 -7.94 16.10
C TYR A 357 10.13 -6.56 15.55
N SER A 358 11.11 -5.67 15.34
CA SER A 358 10.82 -4.34 14.79
C SER A 358 11.23 -4.28 13.32
N THR A 359 10.30 -3.84 12.46
CA THR A 359 10.51 -3.67 11.02
C THR A 359 10.88 -2.24 10.63
N SER A 360 10.65 -1.29 11.53
CA SER A 360 10.83 0.14 11.34
C SER A 360 11.94 0.69 12.24
N PRO A 361 12.63 1.77 11.83
CA PRO A 361 13.64 2.40 12.68
C PRO A 361 13.01 2.97 13.98
N PRO A 362 13.75 2.94 15.10
CA PRO A 362 13.29 3.58 16.34
C PRO A 362 13.27 5.11 16.20
N ALA A 363 12.48 5.79 17.02
CA ALA A 363 12.66 7.23 17.21
C ALA A 363 13.90 7.49 18.05
N VAL A 364 14.58 8.60 17.79
CA VAL A 364 15.66 9.07 18.67
C VAL A 364 15.44 10.53 19.03
N THR A 365 15.71 10.83 20.29
CA THR A 365 15.71 12.18 20.86
C THR A 365 17.09 12.48 21.41
N LYS A 366 17.26 13.64 22.02
CA LYS A 366 18.50 13.98 22.72
C LYS A 366 19.00 12.87 23.68
N ASP A 367 18.11 12.28 24.45
CA ASP A 367 18.48 11.38 25.57
C ASP A 367 17.93 9.95 25.39
N LEU A 368 17.00 9.72 24.47
CA LEU A 368 16.28 8.45 24.34
C LEU A 368 16.31 7.86 22.94
N VAL A 369 16.41 6.54 22.85
CA VAL A 369 16.01 5.75 21.69
C VAL A 369 14.72 4.99 22.04
N ILE A 370 13.66 5.23 21.28
CA ILE A 370 12.30 4.74 21.56
C ILE A 370 11.86 3.79 20.46
N ILE A 371 11.42 2.59 20.83
CA ILE A 371 11.15 1.50 19.89
C ILE A 371 9.82 0.79 20.19
N GLY A 372 9.12 0.47 19.11
CA GLY A 372 7.97 -0.43 19.06
C GLY A 372 8.29 -1.65 18.20
N GLY A 373 7.34 -2.57 18.07
CA GLY A 373 7.53 -3.78 17.31
C GLY A 373 6.28 -4.22 16.56
N HIS A 374 6.52 -4.96 15.49
CA HIS A 374 5.54 -5.84 14.87
C HIS A 374 5.27 -7.03 15.79
N VAL A 375 4.00 -7.43 15.84
CA VAL A 375 3.51 -8.68 16.40
C VAL A 375 2.83 -9.40 15.24
N THR A 376 3.09 -10.69 15.06
CA THR A 376 2.55 -11.43 13.92
C THR A 376 1.04 -11.56 13.99
N ASP A 377 0.33 -11.03 12.99
CA ASP A 377 -1.12 -10.96 13.00
C ASP A 377 -1.78 -12.33 12.75
N ASN A 378 -2.98 -12.52 13.28
CA ASN A 378 -3.90 -13.61 12.98
C ASN A 378 -3.34 -15.04 13.23
N VAL A 379 -2.35 -15.17 14.13
CA VAL A 379 -1.80 -16.47 14.56
C VAL A 379 -2.59 -17.03 15.73
N SER A 380 -2.79 -16.24 16.78
CA SER A 380 -3.52 -16.61 17.99
C SER A 380 -4.10 -15.39 18.72
N MET A 381 -4.90 -15.64 19.76
CA MET A 381 -5.33 -14.63 20.73
C MET A 381 -4.35 -14.50 21.92
N ASP A 382 -3.21 -15.18 21.86
CA ASP A 382 -2.20 -15.23 22.93
C ASP A 382 -0.83 -14.83 22.38
N GLU A 383 -0.74 -13.62 21.81
CA GLU A 383 0.47 -13.08 21.21
C GLU A 383 1.28 -12.21 22.19
N PRO A 384 2.58 -11.97 21.93
CA PRO A 384 3.38 -11.04 22.74
C PRO A 384 2.81 -9.62 22.74
N SER A 385 3.21 -8.83 23.73
CA SER A 385 2.76 -7.45 23.90
C SER A 385 3.21 -6.53 22.77
N GLY A 386 2.38 -5.53 22.43
CA GLY A 386 2.73 -4.40 21.56
C GLY A 386 3.54 -3.28 22.24
N VAL A 387 4.12 -3.54 23.42
CA VAL A 387 4.78 -2.54 24.29
C VAL A 387 5.77 -1.61 23.56
N ILE A 388 5.70 -0.32 23.91
CA ILE A 388 6.66 0.70 23.47
C ILE A 388 7.68 0.92 24.57
N ARG A 389 8.97 0.97 24.23
CA ARG A 389 10.05 1.06 25.22
C ARG A 389 11.02 2.18 24.86
N ALA A 390 11.40 2.96 25.87
CA ALA A 390 12.40 4.01 25.73
C ALA A 390 13.66 3.63 26.51
N TYR A 391 14.77 3.60 25.81
CA TYR A 391 16.08 3.33 26.37
C TYR A 391 16.91 4.60 26.34
N ASP A 392 17.77 4.75 27.34
CA ASP A 392 18.82 5.75 27.36
C ASP A 392 19.71 5.59 26.12
N VAL A 393 19.88 6.66 25.36
CA VAL A 393 20.53 6.63 24.03
C VAL A 393 22.01 6.23 24.10
N HIS A 394 22.67 6.42 25.25
CA HIS A 394 24.08 6.08 25.44
C HIS A 394 24.25 4.68 26.01
N THR A 395 23.50 4.37 27.06
CA THR A 395 23.72 3.17 27.88
C THR A 395 22.81 2.01 27.54
N GLY A 396 21.73 2.22 26.78
CA GLY A 396 20.74 1.18 26.50
C GLY A 396 19.92 0.74 27.72
N ARG A 397 19.99 1.48 28.82
CA ARG A 397 19.18 1.24 30.02
C ARG A 397 17.72 1.62 29.75
N LEU A 398 16.77 0.75 30.11
CA LEU A 398 15.34 1.05 30.03
C LEU A 398 14.99 2.21 30.98
N VAL A 399 14.36 3.26 30.43
CA VAL A 399 13.95 4.47 31.17
C VAL A 399 12.46 4.41 31.50
N TRP A 400 11.63 4.13 30.50
CA TRP A 400 10.19 3.91 30.66
C TRP A 400 9.68 2.90 29.64
N ASN A 401 8.52 2.31 29.94
CA ASN A 401 7.74 1.51 28.99
C ASN A 401 6.30 2.05 28.92
N TRP A 402 5.64 1.87 27.79
CA TRP A 402 4.21 2.09 27.66
C TRP A 402 3.56 0.83 27.13
N ASP A 403 2.77 0.20 27.98
CA ASP A 403 1.94 -0.96 27.67
C ASP A 403 0.49 -0.48 27.59
N SER A 404 -0.15 -0.63 26.43
CA SER A 404 -1.52 -0.17 26.20
C SER A 404 -2.53 -0.83 27.13
N GLY A 405 -2.26 -2.04 27.65
CA GLY A 405 -3.09 -2.69 28.67
C GLY A 405 -2.92 -2.11 30.09
N ASN A 406 -1.80 -1.43 30.38
CA ASN A 406 -1.54 -0.77 31.65
C ASN A 406 -0.91 0.63 31.42
N PRO A 407 -1.64 1.56 30.76
CA PRO A 407 -1.05 2.76 30.16
C PRO A 407 -0.49 3.78 31.17
N GLU A 408 -0.90 3.69 32.43
CA GLU A 408 -0.42 4.56 33.52
C GLU A 408 0.86 4.03 34.18
N GLU A 409 1.17 2.73 34.02
CA GLU A 409 2.33 2.06 34.62
C GLU A 409 3.58 2.20 33.74
N THR A 410 4.15 3.40 33.73
CA THR A 410 5.25 3.75 32.81
C THR A 410 6.66 3.37 33.31
N ALA A 411 6.78 2.99 34.58
CA ALA A 411 8.06 2.58 35.14
C ALA A 411 8.48 1.19 34.61
N PRO A 412 9.79 0.92 34.47
CA PRO A 412 10.29 -0.41 34.17
C PRO A 412 9.72 -1.47 35.12
N ILE A 413 9.15 -2.54 34.56
CA ILE A 413 8.59 -3.63 35.36
C ILE A 413 9.68 -4.59 35.83
N ALA A 414 9.45 -5.24 36.98
CA ALA A 414 10.40 -6.18 37.57
C ALA A 414 10.62 -7.43 36.70
N GLU A 415 11.80 -8.04 36.83
CA GLU A 415 12.10 -9.34 36.21
C GLU A 415 11.06 -10.40 36.62
N GLY A 416 10.65 -11.24 35.66
CA GLY A 416 9.63 -12.28 35.86
C GLY A 416 8.17 -11.79 35.75
N LYS A 417 7.92 -10.48 35.75
CA LYS A 417 6.62 -9.94 35.28
C LYS A 417 6.59 -9.89 33.76
N ILE A 418 5.40 -9.92 33.17
CA ILE A 418 5.23 -9.79 31.72
C ILE A 418 4.32 -8.60 31.42
N TYR A 419 4.55 -7.96 30.27
CA TYR A 419 3.63 -6.99 29.70
C TYR A 419 2.30 -7.66 29.31
N THR A 420 1.26 -6.83 29.14
CA THR A 420 -0.07 -7.31 28.71
C THR A 420 0.06 -8.03 27.38
N ARG A 421 -0.31 -9.30 27.37
CA ARG A 421 -0.31 -10.11 26.14
C ARG A 421 -1.41 -9.64 25.21
N ASN A 422 -1.19 -9.87 23.92
CA ASN A 422 -2.13 -9.53 22.86
C ASN A 422 -2.53 -8.05 22.80
N SER A 423 -1.69 -7.16 23.34
CA SER A 423 -1.96 -5.72 23.31
C SER A 423 -1.60 -5.11 21.94
N PRO A 424 -2.32 -4.06 21.47
CA PRO A 424 -2.11 -3.49 20.14
C PRO A 424 -0.65 -3.08 19.90
N ASN A 425 -0.13 -3.42 18.72
CA ASN A 425 1.27 -3.19 18.36
C ASN A 425 1.50 -1.81 17.71
N MET A 426 2.78 -1.48 17.49
CA MET A 426 3.19 -0.36 16.65
C MET A 426 4.38 -0.81 15.82
N TRP A 427 4.10 -1.15 14.56
CA TRP A 427 5.09 -1.70 13.63
C TRP A 427 5.70 -0.65 12.69
N SER A 428 5.11 0.55 12.63
CA SER A 428 5.51 1.60 11.68
C SER A 428 6.45 2.65 12.30
N MET A 429 6.38 3.91 11.85
CA MET A 429 7.34 4.97 12.11
C MET A 429 6.76 6.06 12.97
N PHE A 430 7.57 6.51 13.92
CA PHE A 430 7.27 7.57 14.86
C PHE A 430 7.41 8.96 14.23
N SER A 431 6.74 9.93 14.83
CA SER A 431 7.12 11.35 14.69
C SER A 431 7.32 11.98 16.06
N VAL A 432 8.20 12.96 16.13
CA VAL A 432 8.64 13.57 17.40
C VAL A 432 8.60 15.09 17.29
N ASP A 433 7.97 15.72 18.27
CA ASP A 433 8.05 17.16 18.52
C ASP A 433 8.65 17.40 19.91
N GLU A 434 9.98 17.50 19.99
CA GLU A 434 10.69 17.77 21.24
C GLU A 434 10.30 19.12 21.86
N LYS A 435 9.87 20.11 21.06
CA LYS A 435 9.44 21.41 21.59
C LYS A 435 8.15 21.28 22.39
N LEU A 436 7.26 20.36 22.01
CA LEU A 436 6.06 20.01 22.78
C LEU A 436 6.31 18.91 23.82
N GLY A 437 7.47 18.24 23.73
CA GLY A 437 7.79 17.06 24.52
C GLY A 437 6.95 15.85 24.17
N LEU A 438 6.52 15.72 22.91
CA LEU A 438 5.59 14.67 22.46
C LEU A 438 6.20 13.75 21.39
N ILE A 439 5.90 12.47 21.52
CA ILE A 439 6.10 11.46 20.48
C ILE A 439 4.75 10.89 20.03
N TYR A 440 4.58 10.68 18.73
CA TYR A 440 3.33 10.25 18.11
C TYR A 440 3.45 8.83 17.57
N LEU A 441 2.53 7.97 18.01
CA LEU A 441 2.52 6.54 17.77
C LEU A 441 1.32 6.17 16.88
N PRO A 442 1.55 5.86 15.60
CA PRO A 442 0.50 5.28 14.76
C PRO A 442 0.31 3.80 15.18
N MET A 443 -0.88 3.46 15.65
CA MET A 443 -1.16 2.15 16.28
C MET A 443 -1.77 1.14 15.30
N GLY A 444 -1.38 -0.12 15.46
CA GLY A 444 -2.06 -1.27 14.85
C GLY A 444 -3.21 -1.78 15.71
N ASN A 445 -3.58 -3.04 15.54
CA ASN A 445 -4.70 -3.69 16.24
C ASN A 445 -4.26 -4.74 17.27
N GLN A 446 -5.20 -5.14 18.15
CA GLN A 446 -5.14 -6.44 18.80
C GLN A 446 -5.55 -7.52 17.79
N THR A 447 -4.67 -8.52 17.62
CA THR A 447 -4.93 -9.73 16.84
C THR A 447 -5.87 -10.69 17.61
N PRO A 448 -6.74 -11.46 16.94
CA PRO A 448 -7.01 -11.46 15.50
C PRO A 448 -7.69 -10.19 14.99
N ASP A 449 -7.38 -9.79 13.77
CA ASP A 449 -7.86 -8.52 13.21
C ASP A 449 -9.31 -8.62 12.72
N GLN A 450 -9.75 -9.81 12.30
CA GLN A 450 -11.09 -10.04 11.73
C GLN A 450 -12.11 -10.59 12.74
N TRP A 451 -11.74 -10.65 14.01
CA TRP A 451 -12.63 -11.01 15.12
C TRP A 451 -12.15 -10.32 16.40
N GLY A 452 -12.98 -9.47 16.99
CA GLY A 452 -12.62 -8.62 18.14
C GLY A 452 -13.36 -8.95 19.43
N GLY A 453 -14.01 -10.12 19.52
CA GLY A 453 -14.95 -10.43 20.60
C GLY A 453 -14.34 -10.52 22.01
N ASP A 454 -13.02 -10.65 22.12
CA ASP A 454 -12.26 -10.68 23.38
C ASP A 454 -11.46 -9.40 23.67
N ARG A 455 -11.59 -8.36 22.85
CA ARG A 455 -10.84 -7.12 23.05
C ARG A 455 -11.22 -6.45 24.36
N THR A 456 -10.19 -6.11 25.15
CA THR A 456 -10.37 -5.37 26.39
C THR A 456 -10.72 -3.91 26.10
N PRO A 457 -11.35 -3.18 27.05
CA PRO A 457 -11.59 -1.74 26.90
C PRO A 457 -10.32 -0.94 26.59
N GLU A 458 -9.19 -1.33 27.19
CA GLU A 458 -7.89 -0.69 27.00
C GLU A 458 -7.33 -0.96 25.60
N SER A 459 -7.44 -2.21 25.13
CA SER A 459 -7.04 -2.59 23.78
C SER A 459 -7.89 -1.88 22.71
N GLU A 460 -9.21 -1.85 22.91
CA GLU A 460 -10.12 -1.10 22.04
C GLU A 460 -9.74 0.38 21.98
N LYS A 461 -9.43 1.00 23.12
CA LYS A 461 -9.13 2.44 23.15
C LYS A 461 -7.90 2.81 22.30
N TYR A 462 -6.87 1.97 22.28
CA TYR A 462 -5.59 2.30 21.65
C TYR A 462 -5.36 1.61 20.29
N SER A 463 -6.27 0.77 19.82
CA SER A 463 -6.20 0.12 18.50
C SER A 463 -6.53 1.10 17.36
N ALA A 464 -5.92 0.88 16.19
CA ALA A 464 -6.22 1.58 14.93
C ALA A 464 -6.39 3.11 15.09
N GLY A 465 -5.41 3.75 15.73
CA GLY A 465 -5.47 5.14 16.12
C GLY A 465 -4.11 5.82 16.22
N LEU A 466 -4.09 7.01 16.81
CA LEU A 466 -2.87 7.78 17.09
C LEU A 466 -2.77 8.07 18.57
N VAL A 467 -1.64 7.70 19.18
CA VAL A 467 -1.36 7.97 20.59
C VAL A 467 -0.21 8.98 20.69
N ALA A 468 -0.38 10.04 21.46
CA ALA A 468 0.69 10.96 21.81
C ALA A 468 1.19 10.70 23.23
N LEU A 469 2.46 10.34 23.36
CA LEU A 469 3.11 10.15 24.66
C LEU A 469 4.01 11.34 25.01
N ASP A 470 4.11 11.64 26.29
CA ASP A 470 5.14 12.50 26.85
C ASP A 470 6.51 11.81 26.73
N ILE A 471 7.48 12.46 26.07
CA ILE A 471 8.79 11.86 25.78
C ILE A 471 9.54 11.48 27.05
N ALA A 472 9.44 12.30 28.12
CA ALA A 472 10.24 12.09 29.32
C ALA A 472 9.70 10.97 30.21
N THR A 473 8.38 10.74 30.17
CA THR A 473 7.70 9.84 31.11
C THR A 473 6.99 8.65 30.47
N GLY A 474 6.76 8.66 29.16
CA GLY A 474 5.96 7.64 28.47
C GLY A 474 4.47 7.73 28.74
N ARG A 475 4.00 8.76 29.47
CA ARG A 475 2.57 8.90 29.82
C ARG A 475 1.76 9.38 28.63
N VAL A 476 0.54 8.86 28.49
CA VAL A 476 -0.42 9.33 27.48
C VAL A 476 -0.78 10.79 27.73
N ARG A 477 -0.62 11.61 26.70
CA ARG A 477 -1.01 13.03 26.70
C ARG A 477 -2.35 13.24 26.02
N TRP A 478 -2.58 12.52 24.94
CA TRP A 478 -3.88 12.36 24.29
C TRP A 478 -3.82 11.13 23.36
N ASP A 479 -4.99 10.61 23.03
CA ASP A 479 -5.18 9.56 22.03
C ASP A 479 -6.39 9.90 21.15
N PHE A 480 -6.41 9.37 19.93
CA PHE A 480 -7.56 9.46 19.03
C PHE A 480 -7.67 8.16 18.21
N GLN A 481 -8.78 7.43 18.38
CA GLN A 481 -9.08 6.22 17.62
C GLN A 481 -9.67 6.57 16.24
N PHE A 482 -9.14 5.97 15.17
CA PHE A 482 -9.59 6.23 13.79
C PHE A 482 -10.51 5.15 13.22
N THR A 483 -10.53 3.96 13.83
CA THR A 483 -11.47 2.89 13.51
C THR A 483 -11.92 2.23 14.80
N HIS A 484 -13.20 2.39 15.12
CA HIS A 484 -13.85 1.80 16.28
C HIS A 484 -14.05 0.30 16.06
N HIS A 485 -13.63 -0.53 17.02
CA HIS A 485 -13.80 -1.98 16.96
C HIS A 485 -13.43 -2.55 15.58
N ASP A 486 -12.15 -2.39 15.21
CA ASP A 486 -11.67 -2.73 13.88
C ASP A 486 -11.81 -4.23 13.59
N LEU A 487 -12.47 -4.59 12.48
CA LEU A 487 -12.62 -5.98 12.03
C LEU A 487 -11.99 -6.22 10.65
N TRP A 488 -11.11 -5.31 10.22
CA TRP A 488 -10.72 -5.17 8.82
C TRP A 488 -9.22 -4.99 8.60
N ASP A 489 -8.39 -5.02 9.65
CA ASP A 489 -6.96 -4.70 9.58
C ASP A 489 -6.76 -3.26 9.05
N MET A 490 -7.37 -2.30 9.74
CA MET A 490 -7.29 -0.86 9.44
C MET A 490 -6.23 -0.13 10.28
N ASP A 491 -5.09 -0.78 10.45
CA ASP A 491 -3.90 -0.21 11.07
C ASP A 491 -3.56 1.19 10.56
N VAL A 492 -2.97 2.01 11.43
CA VAL A 492 -2.36 3.27 11.02
C VAL A 492 -0.94 2.98 10.56
N GLY A 493 -0.80 2.70 9.26
CA GLY A 493 0.51 2.38 8.69
C GLY A 493 1.41 3.60 8.49
N GLY A 494 0.90 4.75 8.06
CA GLY A 494 1.76 5.88 7.67
C GLY A 494 2.43 6.60 8.84
N GLN A 495 3.69 7.03 8.67
CA GLN A 495 4.34 7.95 9.63
C GLN A 495 3.48 9.22 9.82
N PRO A 496 3.05 9.58 11.05
CA PRO A 496 2.34 10.82 11.30
C PRO A 496 3.15 12.02 10.81
N THR A 497 2.55 12.96 10.10
CA THR A 497 3.30 14.08 9.51
C THR A 497 3.00 15.38 10.25
N LEU A 498 4.03 16.02 10.79
CA LEU A 498 3.90 17.25 11.59
C LEU A 498 4.20 18.48 10.74
N LEU A 499 3.35 19.50 10.82
CA LEU A 499 3.60 20.82 10.25
C LEU A 499 2.82 21.90 10.99
N ASP A 500 3.24 23.14 10.82
CA ASP A 500 2.39 24.28 11.14
C ASP A 500 1.47 24.58 9.94
N MET A 501 0.19 24.22 10.08
CA MET A 501 -0.79 24.25 9.00
C MET A 501 -1.51 25.59 8.97
N LYS A 502 -1.54 26.23 7.80
CA LYS A 502 -2.31 27.46 7.60
C LYS A 502 -3.79 27.13 7.43
N THR A 503 -4.62 27.65 8.33
CA THR A 503 -6.08 27.51 8.31
C THR A 503 -6.75 28.87 8.17
N ALA A 504 -8.08 28.88 7.99
CA ALA A 504 -8.87 30.11 8.00
C ALA A 504 -8.77 30.86 9.35
N ASP A 505 -8.57 30.15 10.46
CA ASP A 505 -8.46 30.71 11.81
C ASP A 505 -7.01 31.06 12.20
N GLY A 506 -6.08 31.03 11.24
CA GLY A 506 -4.65 31.22 11.47
C GLY A 506 -3.84 29.93 11.38
N VAL A 507 -2.59 29.99 11.82
CA VAL A 507 -1.65 28.86 11.76
C VAL A 507 -1.84 27.97 12.99
N LYS A 508 -2.05 26.66 12.79
CA LYS A 508 -2.29 25.67 13.85
C LYS A 508 -1.20 24.59 13.82
N PRO A 509 -0.73 24.09 14.98
CA PRO A 509 0.25 23.02 15.04
C PRO A 509 -0.41 21.68 14.71
N ALA A 510 -0.26 21.19 13.48
CA ALA A 510 -0.99 20.03 12.98
C ALA A 510 -0.15 18.75 13.01
N VAL A 511 -0.83 17.62 13.21
CA VAL A 511 -0.38 16.26 12.88
C VAL A 511 -1.38 15.65 11.90
N LEU A 512 -0.86 15.12 10.80
CA LEU A 512 -1.62 14.43 9.74
C LEU A 512 -1.38 12.93 9.87
N ALA A 513 -2.45 12.15 9.99
CA ALA A 513 -2.41 10.69 9.98
C ALA A 513 -3.18 10.15 8.77
N SER A 514 -2.45 9.63 7.79
CA SER A 514 -3.03 8.91 6.64
C SER A 514 -3.29 7.46 7.02
N THR A 515 -4.50 6.94 6.77
CA THR A 515 -4.88 5.60 7.26
C THR A 515 -5.33 4.65 6.16
N LYS A 516 -5.32 3.34 6.44
CA LYS A 516 -5.74 2.29 5.50
C LYS A 516 -7.19 2.48 5.00
N GLN A 517 -8.12 3.00 5.81
CA GLN A 517 -9.48 3.29 5.33
C GLN A 517 -9.59 4.49 4.37
N GLY A 518 -8.60 5.39 4.36
CA GLY A 518 -8.46 6.45 3.36
C GLY A 518 -8.78 7.86 3.80
N SER A 519 -9.27 8.09 5.01
CA SER A 519 -9.27 9.46 5.56
C SER A 519 -7.85 9.86 5.97
N ILE A 520 -7.55 11.16 5.85
CA ILE A 520 -6.36 11.76 6.44
C ILE A 520 -6.83 12.62 7.60
N TYR A 521 -6.61 12.15 8.82
CA TYR A 521 -7.01 12.86 10.02
C TYR A 521 -6.01 13.98 10.29
N VAL A 522 -6.53 15.19 10.51
CA VAL A 522 -5.71 16.37 10.83
C VAL A 522 -6.08 16.87 12.20
N LEU A 523 -5.20 16.63 13.17
CA LEU A 523 -5.41 16.97 14.58
C LEU A 523 -4.42 18.06 15.00
N ASP A 524 -4.78 18.83 16.01
CA ASP A 524 -3.86 19.68 16.73
C ASP A 524 -2.89 18.78 17.51
N ARG A 525 -1.62 18.82 17.14
CA ARG A 525 -0.62 17.87 17.65
C ARG A 525 -0.33 18.04 19.15
N SER A 526 -0.75 19.14 19.76
CA SER A 526 -0.59 19.37 21.21
C SER A 526 -1.77 18.85 22.04
N THR A 527 -2.95 18.71 21.44
CA THR A 527 -4.20 18.38 22.16
C THR A 527 -4.99 17.20 21.62
N GLY A 528 -4.67 16.69 20.42
CA GLY A 528 -5.44 15.65 19.73
C GLY A 528 -6.77 16.14 19.15
N LYS A 529 -7.11 17.43 19.28
CA LYS A 529 -8.39 17.97 18.83
C LYS A 529 -8.41 18.12 17.30
N PRO A 530 -9.53 17.83 16.61
CA PRO A 530 -9.58 17.96 15.15
C PRO A 530 -9.36 19.40 14.68
N ILE A 531 -8.44 19.58 13.72
CA ILE A 531 -8.30 20.83 12.94
C ILE A 531 -9.19 20.75 11.69
N VAL A 532 -9.18 19.60 11.02
CA VAL A 532 -10.14 19.27 9.96
C VAL A 532 -11.32 18.55 10.60
N PRO A 533 -12.57 18.93 10.29
CA PRO A 533 -13.74 18.28 10.89
C PRO A 533 -13.75 16.77 10.72
N ILE A 534 -14.18 16.07 11.76
CA ILE A 534 -14.39 14.61 11.78
C ILE A 534 -15.85 14.37 12.14
N LYS A 535 -16.51 13.47 11.41
CA LYS A 535 -17.92 13.12 11.60
C LYS A 535 -18.04 11.62 11.85
N GLU A 536 -18.90 11.25 12.80
CA GLU A 536 -19.34 9.88 12.96
C GLU A 536 -20.33 9.50 11.85
N VAL A 537 -20.00 8.48 11.08
CA VAL A 537 -20.82 8.01 9.95
C VAL A 537 -21.34 6.60 10.24
N PRO A 538 -22.65 6.33 10.07
CA PRO A 538 -23.19 4.99 10.21
C PRO A 538 -22.52 3.99 9.25
N VAL A 539 -22.24 2.79 9.75
CA VAL A 539 -21.60 1.71 8.98
C VAL A 539 -22.41 0.42 9.04
N PRO A 540 -22.18 -0.56 8.14
CA PRO A 540 -22.84 -1.86 8.19
C PRO A 540 -22.70 -2.55 9.56
N GLN A 541 -23.76 -3.26 9.96
CA GLN A 541 -23.86 -3.91 11.27
C GLN A 541 -24.00 -5.43 11.13
N GLY A 542 -23.87 -6.16 12.24
CA GLY A 542 -24.17 -7.59 12.31
C GLY A 542 -22.92 -8.44 12.11
N ALA A 543 -22.10 -8.49 13.15
CA ALA A 543 -20.98 -9.42 13.26
C ALA A 543 -21.45 -10.87 13.47
N VAL A 544 -20.50 -11.79 13.44
CA VAL A 544 -20.73 -13.20 13.81
C VAL A 544 -21.02 -13.36 15.30
N ALA A 545 -21.48 -14.55 15.70
CA ALA A 545 -21.75 -14.85 17.10
C ALA A 545 -20.48 -14.69 17.97
N GLY A 546 -20.64 -14.09 19.15
CA GLY A 546 -19.52 -13.83 20.06
C GLY A 546 -18.71 -12.58 19.72
N ASP A 547 -19.14 -11.79 18.74
CA ASP A 547 -18.53 -10.51 18.38
C ASP A 547 -19.59 -9.41 18.17
N HIS A 548 -19.16 -8.18 17.88
CA HIS A 548 -20.05 -7.04 17.65
C HIS A 548 -19.51 -6.09 16.57
N THR A 549 -20.26 -5.03 16.25
CA THR A 549 -19.83 -3.96 15.35
C THR A 549 -20.02 -2.62 16.05
N SER A 550 -19.15 -1.64 15.77
CA SER A 550 -19.42 -0.25 16.16
C SER A 550 -20.59 0.31 15.32
N PRO A 551 -21.53 1.08 15.91
CA PRO A 551 -22.63 1.71 15.16
C PRO A 551 -22.16 2.73 14.11
N THR A 552 -21.04 3.40 14.38
CA THR A 552 -20.46 4.45 13.52
C THR A 552 -18.95 4.30 13.40
N GLN A 553 -18.38 4.96 12.39
CA GLN A 553 -16.94 5.15 12.25
C GLN A 553 -16.61 6.64 12.07
N PRO A 554 -15.46 7.10 12.58
CA PRO A 554 -14.99 8.44 12.31
C PRO A 554 -14.66 8.60 10.83
N LYS A 555 -14.96 9.76 10.27
CA LYS A 555 -14.59 10.15 8.90
C LYS A 555 -14.14 11.59 8.86
N SER A 556 -12.91 11.83 8.40
CA SER A 556 -12.41 13.20 8.20
C SER A 556 -12.98 13.81 6.93
N ASP A 557 -13.20 15.13 6.93
CA ASP A 557 -13.56 15.86 5.72
C ASP A 557 -12.43 15.85 4.67
N LEU A 558 -11.17 15.70 5.09
CA LEU A 558 -10.06 15.37 4.19
C LEU A 558 -9.97 13.85 4.01
N ASN A 559 -10.50 13.33 2.90
CA ASN A 559 -10.57 11.88 2.69
C ASN A 559 -10.46 11.44 1.23
N PHE A 560 -9.92 10.24 1.07
CA PHE A 560 -9.78 9.50 -0.18
C PHE A 560 -10.56 8.18 -0.17
N MET A 561 -11.51 8.01 0.77
CA MET A 561 -12.37 6.83 0.83
C MET A 561 -13.10 6.64 -0.50
N PRO A 562 -13.04 5.44 -1.11
CA PRO A 562 -13.70 5.19 -2.37
C PRO A 562 -15.22 5.09 -2.19
N PRO A 563 -16.02 5.33 -3.26
CA PRO A 563 -17.44 4.98 -3.24
C PRO A 563 -17.63 3.46 -3.07
N PRO A 564 -18.76 3.01 -2.48
CA PRO A 564 -19.05 1.59 -2.38
C PRO A 564 -19.06 0.89 -3.75
N LEU A 565 -18.47 -0.30 -3.81
CA LEU A 565 -18.51 -1.15 -5.00
C LEU A 565 -19.93 -1.59 -5.33
N LYS A 566 -20.17 -1.77 -6.63
CA LYS A 566 -21.39 -2.31 -7.20
C LYS A 566 -21.04 -3.43 -8.15
N GLU A 567 -22.04 -4.27 -8.46
CA GLU A 567 -21.87 -5.35 -9.44
C GLU A 567 -21.29 -4.85 -10.78
N ARG A 568 -21.70 -3.66 -11.22
CA ARG A 568 -21.20 -3.06 -12.46
C ARG A 568 -19.71 -2.70 -12.44
N ASP A 569 -19.14 -2.52 -11.26
CA ASP A 569 -17.72 -2.18 -11.11
C ASP A 569 -16.84 -3.43 -11.24
N MET A 570 -17.45 -4.61 -11.38
CA MET A 570 -16.74 -5.86 -11.64
C MET A 570 -16.20 -5.91 -13.08
N TRP A 571 -15.02 -6.48 -13.18
CA TRP A 571 -14.13 -6.47 -14.31
C TRP A 571 -13.52 -7.85 -14.56
N GLY A 572 -12.76 -7.92 -15.64
CA GLY A 572 -12.07 -9.08 -16.15
C GLY A 572 -11.58 -8.72 -17.56
N VAL A 573 -10.66 -9.49 -18.12
CA VAL A 573 -10.19 -9.22 -19.49
C VAL A 573 -11.21 -9.67 -20.54
N THR A 574 -12.06 -10.66 -20.22
CA THR A 574 -13.13 -11.16 -21.08
C THR A 574 -14.53 -10.99 -20.45
N PRO A 575 -15.61 -11.09 -21.27
CA PRO A 575 -16.98 -11.14 -20.73
C PRO A 575 -17.20 -12.30 -19.74
N PHE A 576 -16.46 -13.41 -19.86
CA PHE A 576 -16.60 -14.57 -18.99
C PHE A 576 -15.95 -14.31 -17.63
N ASP A 577 -14.75 -13.73 -17.61
CA ASP A 577 -14.07 -13.34 -16.37
C ASP A 577 -14.93 -12.35 -15.60
N GLN A 578 -15.46 -11.35 -16.31
CA GLN A 578 -16.35 -10.37 -15.72
C GLN A 578 -17.62 -11.02 -15.14
N MET A 579 -18.25 -11.95 -15.86
CA MET A 579 -19.41 -12.67 -15.37
C MET A 579 -19.08 -13.45 -14.09
N MET A 580 -17.93 -14.13 -14.04
CA MET A 580 -17.48 -14.85 -12.85
C MET A 580 -17.22 -13.90 -11.68
N CYS A 581 -16.53 -12.79 -11.91
CA CYS A 581 -16.32 -11.76 -10.88
C CYS A 581 -17.62 -11.16 -10.35
N ARG A 582 -18.65 -11.01 -11.20
CA ARG A 582 -19.99 -10.60 -10.74
C ARG A 582 -20.68 -11.66 -9.91
N ILE A 583 -20.54 -12.93 -10.28
CA ILE A 583 -21.06 -14.05 -9.48
C ILE A 583 -20.39 -14.06 -8.10
N ASP A 584 -19.06 -13.92 -8.06
CA ASP A 584 -18.30 -13.86 -6.82
C ASP A 584 -18.74 -12.66 -5.97
N PHE A 585 -18.81 -11.47 -6.56
CA PHE A 585 -19.31 -10.27 -5.89
C PHE A 585 -20.69 -10.46 -5.26
N LYS A 586 -21.63 -11.08 -5.99
CA LYS A 586 -23.00 -11.30 -5.53
C LYS A 586 -23.14 -12.49 -4.59
N SER A 587 -22.14 -13.36 -4.51
CA SER A 587 -22.10 -14.49 -3.57
C SER A 587 -21.57 -14.12 -2.19
N LEU A 588 -20.82 -13.01 -2.11
CA LEU A 588 -20.24 -12.49 -0.88
C LEU A 588 -21.12 -11.40 -0.27
N ARG A 589 -20.96 -11.17 1.04
CA ARG A 589 -21.56 -10.03 1.72
C ARG A 589 -20.84 -8.74 1.32
N TYR A 590 -21.57 -7.73 0.88
CA TYR A 590 -21.03 -6.38 0.74
C TYR A 590 -22.13 -5.34 0.88
N ASP A 591 -22.19 -4.74 2.07
CA ASP A 591 -23.16 -3.71 2.45
C ASP A 591 -22.54 -2.29 2.38
N GLY A 592 -21.29 -2.19 1.90
CA GLY A 592 -20.48 -0.98 1.82
C GLY A 592 -19.15 -1.09 2.57
N PRO A 593 -18.35 0.00 2.63
CA PRO A 593 -17.18 0.07 3.50
C PRO A 593 -17.53 -0.34 4.93
N PHE A 594 -16.62 -1.04 5.60
CA PHE A 594 -16.84 -1.64 6.93
C PHE A 594 -17.94 -2.72 6.98
N THR A 595 -18.15 -3.47 5.89
CA THR A 595 -18.93 -4.71 5.96
C THR A 595 -18.18 -5.71 6.86
N PRO A 596 -18.75 -6.16 8.00
CA PRO A 596 -18.02 -7.03 8.91
C PRO A 596 -17.73 -8.41 8.27
N PRO A 597 -16.65 -9.08 8.66
CA PRO A 597 -16.37 -10.46 8.27
C PRO A 597 -17.52 -11.41 8.59
N SER A 598 -17.69 -12.45 7.79
CA SER A 598 -18.81 -13.39 7.93
C SER A 598 -18.46 -14.81 7.48
N LEU A 599 -19.29 -15.78 7.88
CA LEU A 599 -19.18 -17.19 7.47
C LEU A 599 -19.45 -17.40 5.97
N GLN A 600 -20.30 -16.56 5.35
CA GLN A 600 -20.52 -16.60 3.91
C GLN A 600 -19.34 -16.00 3.12
N GLY A 601 -18.50 -15.20 3.78
CA GLY A 601 -17.47 -14.38 3.17
C GLY A 601 -17.97 -12.97 2.89
N SER A 602 -17.09 -11.99 3.12
CA SER A 602 -17.37 -10.56 3.00
C SER A 602 -16.34 -9.91 2.09
N ILE A 603 -16.73 -8.87 1.36
CA ILE A 603 -15.80 -8.01 0.61
C ILE A 603 -15.31 -6.90 1.52
N VAL A 604 -14.00 -6.72 1.59
CA VAL A 604 -13.34 -5.61 2.28
C VAL A 604 -12.82 -4.66 1.21
N TYR A 605 -13.33 -3.43 1.21
CA TYR A 605 -12.96 -2.39 0.25
C TYR A 605 -13.06 -0.99 0.88
N PRO A 606 -11.96 -0.22 0.95
CA PRO A 606 -10.58 -0.61 0.59
C PRO A 606 -10.11 -1.82 1.42
N GLY A 607 -9.33 -2.72 0.81
CA GLY A 607 -8.87 -3.96 1.46
C GLY A 607 -7.62 -3.77 2.30
N ASN A 608 -6.94 -4.86 2.67
CA ASN A 608 -5.85 -4.89 3.67
C ASN A 608 -4.61 -4.03 3.35
N PHE A 609 -4.30 -3.78 2.06
CA PHE A 609 -3.26 -2.81 1.68
C PHE A 609 -3.65 -1.35 1.96
N GLY A 610 -4.93 -1.13 2.28
CA GLY A 610 -5.50 0.18 2.52
C GLY A 610 -5.43 1.13 1.32
N VAL A 611 -5.86 2.36 1.57
CA VAL A 611 -5.65 3.50 0.69
C VAL A 611 -4.25 4.07 0.90
N PHE A 612 -3.82 4.20 2.16
CA PHE A 612 -2.48 4.60 2.56
C PHE A 612 -1.91 3.58 3.55
N ASP A 613 -0.80 2.97 3.17
CA ASP A 613 -0.06 2.01 4.00
C ASP A 613 1.18 2.69 4.65
N TRP A 614 2.23 1.94 4.96
CA TRP A 614 3.42 2.39 5.69
C TRP A 614 4.14 3.58 5.06
N GLY A 615 4.07 3.73 3.73
CA GLY A 615 4.72 4.82 3.00
C GLY A 615 4.32 6.22 3.47
N GLY A 616 3.11 6.38 4.01
CA GLY A 616 2.56 7.67 4.45
C GLY A 616 2.44 8.70 3.33
N ILE A 617 2.55 9.99 3.68
CA ILE A 617 2.39 11.10 2.75
C ILE A 617 3.61 12.03 2.79
N ALA A 618 3.86 12.76 1.70
CA ALA A 618 4.85 13.84 1.69
C ALA A 618 4.14 15.19 1.75
N VAL A 619 4.70 16.13 2.50
CA VAL A 619 4.09 17.45 2.73
C VAL A 619 5.11 18.52 2.39
N ASP A 620 4.76 19.44 1.50
CA ASP A 620 5.48 20.70 1.32
C ASP A 620 4.93 21.72 2.34
N PRO A 621 5.65 22.04 3.43
CA PRO A 621 5.17 22.94 4.47
C PRO A 621 5.19 24.41 4.03
N VAL A 622 5.88 24.75 2.94
CA VAL A 622 5.97 26.12 2.44
C VAL A 622 4.79 26.42 1.50
N ARG A 623 4.52 25.51 0.55
CA ARG A 623 3.35 25.61 -0.35
C ARG A 623 2.08 25.09 0.30
N GLN A 624 2.16 24.40 1.44
CA GLN A 624 1.03 23.76 2.12
C GLN A 624 0.32 22.78 1.19
N ILE A 625 1.08 21.85 0.62
CA ILE A 625 0.61 20.80 -0.30
C ILE A 625 0.94 19.44 0.30
N ALA A 626 -0.01 18.52 0.33
CA ALA A 626 0.29 17.10 0.57
C ALA A 626 0.29 16.36 -0.77
N PHE A 627 1.39 15.66 -1.08
CA PHE A 627 1.51 14.74 -2.20
C PHE A 627 1.25 13.31 -1.70
N VAL A 628 0.33 12.61 -2.36
CA VAL A 628 -0.23 11.34 -1.88
C VAL A 628 -0.39 10.32 -3.01
N ASN A 629 -0.36 9.03 -2.70
CA ASN A 629 -0.50 7.93 -3.66
C ASN A 629 -1.58 6.91 -3.22
N PRO A 630 -2.88 7.25 -3.29
CA PRO A 630 -3.94 6.40 -2.77
C PRO A 630 -4.15 5.14 -3.62
N ASN A 631 -4.40 4.02 -2.95
CA ASN A 631 -4.67 2.71 -3.54
C ASN A 631 -6.10 2.22 -3.31
N TYR A 632 -6.59 1.40 -4.23
CA TYR A 632 -7.96 0.88 -4.23
C TYR A 632 -7.96 -0.57 -4.70
N MET A 633 -7.80 -1.49 -3.75
CA MET A 633 -7.86 -2.93 -4.00
C MET A 633 -8.93 -3.56 -3.11
N ALA A 634 -9.77 -4.43 -3.70
CA ALA A 634 -10.76 -5.20 -2.97
C ALA A 634 -10.21 -6.56 -2.55
N PHE A 635 -10.54 -6.97 -1.33
CA PHE A 635 -10.19 -8.26 -0.76
C PHE A 635 -11.45 -9.01 -0.32
N ARG A 636 -11.34 -10.33 -0.15
CA ARG A 636 -12.35 -11.16 0.51
C ARG A 636 -11.84 -11.61 1.86
N SER A 637 -12.70 -11.52 2.87
CA SER A 637 -12.49 -12.05 4.21
C SER A 637 -13.61 -13.02 4.55
N LYS A 638 -13.26 -14.30 4.78
CA LYS A 638 -14.23 -15.34 5.12
C LYS A 638 -13.85 -15.99 6.45
N LEU A 639 -14.73 -15.84 7.44
CA LEU A 639 -14.58 -16.54 8.70
C LEU A 639 -14.89 -18.02 8.54
N VAL A 640 -14.09 -18.85 9.20
CA VAL A 640 -14.23 -20.31 9.20
C VAL A 640 -14.25 -20.77 10.66
N PRO A 641 -15.22 -21.59 11.10
CA PRO A 641 -15.23 -22.12 12.46
C PRO A 641 -13.89 -22.78 12.80
N SER A 642 -13.35 -22.54 14.00
CA SER A 642 -12.00 -23.00 14.36
C SER A 642 -11.80 -24.52 14.21
N ALA A 643 -12.86 -25.31 14.41
CA ALA A 643 -12.85 -26.77 14.20
C ALA A 643 -12.65 -27.20 12.73
N GLU A 644 -12.88 -26.31 11.77
CA GLU A 644 -12.72 -26.55 10.33
C GLU A 644 -11.42 -25.98 9.76
N VAL A 645 -10.63 -25.28 10.58
CA VAL A 645 -9.34 -24.68 10.18
C VAL A 645 -8.26 -25.76 10.05
N GLU A 646 -8.35 -26.85 10.83
CA GLU A 646 -7.45 -28.00 10.72
C GLU A 646 -7.70 -28.77 9.41
N GLY A 647 -6.68 -28.82 8.53
CA GLY A 647 -6.73 -29.52 7.24
C GLY A 647 -6.95 -28.63 6.01
N GLY A 648 -7.06 -27.31 6.18
CA GLY A 648 -7.07 -26.33 5.08
C GLY A 648 -5.68 -26.08 4.45
N PRO A 649 -5.59 -25.39 3.30
CA PRO A 649 -4.31 -24.90 2.78
C PRO A 649 -3.64 -23.98 3.81
N GLY A 650 -2.32 -24.07 3.99
CA GLY A 650 -1.60 -23.29 5.00
C GLY A 650 -1.61 -21.78 4.75
N ARG A 651 -1.25 -21.00 5.79
CA ARG A 651 -0.96 -19.56 5.72
C ARG A 651 0.05 -19.27 4.61
N LYS A 652 -0.19 -18.22 3.81
CA LYS A 652 0.75 -17.77 2.75
C LYS A 652 1.50 -16.49 3.14
N SER A 653 0.79 -15.50 3.67
CA SER A 653 1.32 -14.27 4.26
C SER A 653 0.39 -13.78 5.37
N GLU A 654 0.60 -12.59 5.94
CA GLU A 654 -0.33 -12.00 6.93
C GLU A 654 -1.67 -11.62 6.29
N THR A 655 -1.67 -11.26 5.00
CA THR A 655 -2.86 -10.81 4.26
C THR A 655 -3.39 -11.83 3.24
N GLU A 656 -2.78 -13.03 3.14
CA GLU A 656 -3.19 -14.07 2.20
C GLU A 656 -3.20 -15.48 2.82
N GLY A 657 -4.26 -16.23 2.53
CA GLY A 657 -4.43 -17.63 2.90
C GLY A 657 -5.23 -17.81 4.18
N VAL A 658 -5.11 -19.01 4.77
CA VAL A 658 -5.81 -19.37 6.01
C VAL A 658 -5.02 -18.85 7.20
N GLN A 659 -5.64 -17.99 7.98
CA GLN A 659 -5.15 -17.52 9.27
C GLN A 659 -5.85 -18.29 10.40
N PRO A 660 -5.09 -18.97 11.26
CA PRO A 660 -5.66 -19.93 12.18
C PRO A 660 -6.34 -19.32 13.41
N ASN A 661 -5.94 -18.12 13.84
CA ASN A 661 -6.48 -17.43 15.02
C ASN A 661 -6.66 -18.35 16.24
N LYS A 662 -5.62 -19.12 16.61
CA LYS A 662 -5.70 -20.11 17.69
C LYS A 662 -6.26 -19.49 18.97
N GLY A 663 -7.25 -20.17 19.56
CA GLY A 663 -7.98 -19.71 20.74
C GLY A 663 -9.31 -19.02 20.39
N ALA A 664 -9.43 -18.41 19.21
CA ALA A 664 -10.66 -17.76 18.77
C ALA A 664 -11.72 -18.79 18.31
N PRO A 665 -13.01 -18.43 18.32
CA PRO A 665 -14.07 -19.28 17.76
C PRO A 665 -13.96 -19.44 16.23
N TYR A 666 -13.23 -18.55 15.55
CA TYR A 666 -13.09 -18.53 14.10
C TYR A 666 -11.64 -18.27 13.66
N GLY A 667 -11.18 -19.03 12.66
CA GLY A 667 -10.10 -18.61 11.77
C GLY A 667 -10.65 -17.75 10.63
N VAL A 668 -9.77 -17.24 9.76
CA VAL A 668 -10.16 -16.42 8.61
C VAL A 668 -9.39 -16.79 7.36
N ILE A 669 -10.05 -16.74 6.21
CA ILE A 669 -9.42 -16.83 4.89
C ILE A 669 -9.39 -15.44 4.29
N LEU A 670 -8.19 -14.92 4.04
CA LEU A 670 -7.94 -13.61 3.43
C LEU A 670 -7.38 -13.80 2.02
N GLU A 671 -7.99 -13.20 1.02
CA GLU A 671 -7.52 -13.28 -0.37
C GLU A 671 -7.86 -12.00 -1.12
N ALA A 672 -7.02 -11.58 -2.07
CA ALA A 672 -7.40 -10.52 -3.00
C ALA A 672 -8.63 -10.96 -3.82
N LEU A 673 -9.53 -10.02 -4.15
CA LEU A 673 -10.71 -10.31 -4.96
C LEU A 673 -10.29 -10.45 -6.43
N LEU A 674 -9.85 -11.65 -6.80
CA LEU A 674 -9.35 -11.99 -8.13
C LEU A 674 -10.27 -12.98 -8.85
N SER A 675 -10.33 -12.86 -10.17
CA SER A 675 -10.94 -13.84 -11.07
C SER A 675 -10.18 -15.18 -11.04
N PRO A 676 -10.75 -16.27 -11.56
CA PRO A 676 -10.05 -17.55 -11.72
C PRO A 676 -8.74 -17.46 -12.53
N MET A 677 -8.56 -16.41 -13.33
CA MET A 677 -7.33 -16.13 -14.09
C MET A 677 -6.30 -15.31 -13.29
N GLY A 678 -6.56 -14.97 -12.03
CA GLY A 678 -5.68 -14.16 -11.18
C GLY A 678 -5.74 -12.65 -11.46
N LEU A 679 -6.70 -12.18 -12.26
CA LEU A 679 -6.89 -10.75 -12.54
C LEU A 679 -7.82 -10.11 -11.49
N PRO A 680 -7.57 -8.86 -11.04
CA PRO A 680 -8.48 -8.17 -10.14
C PRO A 680 -9.91 -8.13 -10.68
N CYS A 681 -10.86 -8.55 -9.86
CA CYS A 681 -12.27 -8.48 -10.20
C CYS A 681 -12.82 -7.07 -10.16
N GLN A 682 -12.19 -6.14 -9.45
CA GLN A 682 -12.56 -4.73 -9.50
C GLN A 682 -11.94 -4.05 -10.73
N ALA A 683 -12.71 -3.22 -11.43
CA ALA A 683 -12.21 -2.42 -12.55
C ALA A 683 -11.09 -1.46 -12.14
N PRO A 684 -10.06 -1.27 -12.99
CA PRO A 684 -9.05 -0.24 -12.76
C PRO A 684 -9.67 1.18 -12.80
N ALA A 685 -9.07 2.18 -12.14
CA ALA A 685 -7.72 2.16 -11.58
C ALA A 685 -7.64 1.70 -10.11
N TRP A 686 -6.56 0.99 -9.82
CA TRP A 686 -6.22 0.47 -8.49
C TRP A 686 -5.23 1.34 -7.72
N GLY A 687 -4.63 2.34 -8.38
CA GLY A 687 -3.69 3.27 -7.75
C GLY A 687 -3.57 4.58 -8.51
N TYR A 688 -3.38 5.65 -7.73
CA TYR A 688 -3.30 7.03 -8.22
C TYR A 688 -2.10 7.76 -7.60
N VAL A 689 -1.78 8.91 -8.18
CA VAL A 689 -1.07 10.01 -7.51
C VAL A 689 -2.02 11.20 -7.42
N ALA A 690 -1.96 11.95 -6.33
CA ALA A 690 -2.77 13.14 -6.13
C ALA A 690 -2.01 14.20 -5.30
N ALA A 691 -2.48 15.43 -5.36
CA ALA A 691 -2.08 16.47 -4.41
C ALA A 691 -3.30 17.12 -3.76
N VAL A 692 -3.14 17.50 -2.49
CA VAL A 692 -4.13 18.21 -1.68
C VAL A 692 -3.59 19.57 -1.32
N ASP A 693 -4.39 20.61 -1.50
CA ASP A 693 -4.13 21.92 -0.92
C ASP A 693 -4.53 21.88 0.57
N LEU A 694 -3.56 21.93 1.48
CA LEU A 694 -3.81 21.85 2.93
C LEU A 694 -4.52 23.09 3.49
N THR A 695 -4.46 24.23 2.79
CA THR A 695 -5.14 25.47 3.20
C THR A 695 -6.64 25.43 2.93
N THR A 696 -7.05 24.66 1.92
CA THR A 696 -8.47 24.50 1.53
C THR A 696 -9.01 23.10 1.78
N GLN A 697 -8.13 22.14 2.10
CA GLN A 697 -8.41 20.73 2.36
C GLN A 697 -9.01 20.00 1.14
N LYS A 698 -8.69 20.47 -0.07
CA LYS A 698 -9.23 19.93 -1.33
C LYS A 698 -8.14 19.29 -2.17
N THR A 699 -8.48 18.17 -2.80
CA THR A 699 -7.67 17.57 -3.86
C THR A 699 -7.59 18.53 -5.04
N ILE A 700 -6.37 18.92 -5.40
CA ILE A 700 -6.07 19.84 -6.52
C ILE A 700 -6.16 19.04 -7.82
N TRP A 701 -5.47 17.91 -7.89
CA TRP A 701 -5.39 17.03 -9.04
C TRP A 701 -5.23 15.58 -8.60
N MET A 702 -5.62 14.63 -9.46
CA MET A 702 -5.51 13.19 -9.21
C MET A 702 -5.43 12.41 -10.54
N HIS A 703 -4.37 11.65 -10.72
CA HIS A 703 -4.03 10.92 -11.96
C HIS A 703 -3.78 9.44 -11.69
N LYS A 704 -4.17 8.56 -12.64
CA LYS A 704 -3.81 7.14 -12.59
C LYS A 704 -2.30 6.98 -12.60
N ASN A 705 -1.79 6.05 -11.81
CA ASN A 705 -0.35 5.92 -11.60
C ASN A 705 0.20 4.52 -11.95
N GLY A 706 1.30 4.49 -12.70
CA GLY A 706 1.96 3.26 -13.13
C GLY A 706 1.23 2.47 -14.22
N THR A 707 1.89 1.41 -14.69
CA THR A 707 1.49 0.59 -15.84
C THR A 707 1.45 -0.90 -15.49
N VAL A 708 0.77 -1.70 -16.31
CA VAL A 708 0.76 -3.17 -16.17
C VAL A 708 1.93 -3.88 -16.89
N ARG A 709 2.99 -3.13 -17.25
CA ARG A 709 4.13 -3.64 -18.03
C ARG A 709 4.75 -4.90 -17.45
N ASP A 710 4.89 -4.94 -16.12
CA ASP A 710 5.56 -6.03 -15.40
C ASP A 710 4.59 -7.00 -14.71
N SER A 711 3.29 -6.80 -14.89
CA SER A 711 2.22 -7.61 -14.29
C SER A 711 1.34 -8.27 -15.34
N SER A 712 1.71 -8.20 -16.63
CA SER A 712 0.96 -8.78 -17.75
C SER A 712 1.81 -9.76 -18.56
N PRO A 713 1.20 -10.78 -19.19
CA PRO A 713 1.95 -11.76 -20.00
C PRO A 713 2.69 -11.15 -21.20
N ILE A 714 2.22 -10.00 -21.69
CA ILE A 714 2.86 -9.25 -22.78
C ILE A 714 3.23 -7.88 -22.20
N PRO A 715 4.53 -7.52 -22.15
CA PRO A 715 5.00 -6.36 -21.38
C PRO A 715 4.71 -5.02 -22.08
N LEU A 716 3.42 -4.67 -22.19
CA LEU A 716 2.94 -3.42 -22.74
C LEU A 716 2.73 -2.38 -21.63
N PRO A 717 3.23 -1.15 -21.78
CA PRO A 717 3.12 -0.11 -20.75
C PRO A 717 1.75 0.58 -20.78
N LEU A 718 0.67 -0.17 -20.54
CA LEU A 718 -0.68 0.38 -20.49
C LEU A 718 -0.92 1.01 -19.12
N THR A 719 -1.21 2.32 -19.08
CA THR A 719 -1.52 3.05 -17.85
C THR A 719 -2.92 2.67 -17.37
N MET A 720 -2.98 1.74 -16.43
CA MET A 720 -4.22 1.29 -15.81
C MET A 720 -4.41 1.87 -14.41
N GLY A 721 -3.37 2.43 -13.79
CA GLY A 721 -3.38 2.73 -12.36
C GLY A 721 -3.18 1.44 -11.57
N VAL A 722 -1.93 1.13 -11.23
CA VAL A 722 -1.56 -0.09 -10.49
C VAL A 722 -1.37 0.23 -9.01
N PRO A 723 -1.52 -0.75 -8.11
CA PRO A 723 -1.19 -0.57 -6.71
C PRO A 723 0.24 -0.04 -6.51
N SER A 724 0.41 0.75 -5.46
CA SER A 724 1.68 1.35 -5.08
C SER A 724 1.87 1.24 -3.57
N LEU A 725 2.99 0.66 -3.15
CA LEU A 725 3.35 0.53 -1.73
C LEU A 725 4.74 1.12 -1.55
N GLY A 726 4.92 2.00 -0.57
CA GLY A 726 6.10 2.85 -0.42
C GLY A 726 5.76 4.33 -0.45
N GLY A 727 6.60 5.14 0.18
CA GLY A 727 6.36 6.57 0.34
C GLY A 727 6.89 7.43 -0.81
N THR A 728 6.81 8.73 -0.60
CA THR A 728 7.15 9.76 -1.57
C THR A 728 7.96 10.86 -0.89
N PHE A 729 8.62 11.74 -1.63
CA PHE A 729 9.16 12.98 -1.06
C PHE A 729 8.91 14.16 -1.97
N THR A 730 8.90 15.37 -1.39
CA THR A 730 8.76 16.64 -2.11
C THR A 730 10.01 17.50 -1.95
N THR A 731 10.18 18.48 -2.84
CA THR A 731 11.33 19.39 -2.86
C THR A 731 10.89 20.85 -2.92
N ALA A 732 11.75 21.76 -2.47
CA ALA A 732 11.52 23.20 -2.56
C ALA A 732 11.35 23.69 -4.00
N SER A 733 11.88 23.00 -5.01
CA SER A 733 11.71 23.35 -6.42
C SER A 733 10.32 23.02 -6.99
N GLY A 734 9.46 22.31 -6.23
CA GLY A 734 8.14 21.92 -6.70
C GLY A 734 8.09 20.55 -7.39
N LEU A 735 9.04 19.66 -7.11
CA LEU A 735 9.02 18.26 -7.54
C LEU A 735 8.60 17.32 -6.42
N ALA A 736 7.86 16.27 -6.78
CA ALA A 736 7.69 15.06 -5.98
C ALA A 736 8.33 13.85 -6.67
N PHE A 737 8.88 12.93 -5.88
CA PHE A 737 9.45 11.68 -6.36
C PHE A 737 8.82 10.47 -5.68
N MET A 738 8.72 9.36 -6.41
CA MET A 738 8.10 8.13 -5.94
C MET A 738 8.61 6.91 -6.72
N SER A 739 8.74 5.77 -6.03
CA SER A 739 9.18 4.48 -6.57
C SER A 739 8.32 3.29 -6.11
N ALA A 740 7.06 3.57 -5.81
CA ALA A 740 6.15 2.64 -5.13
C ALA A 740 5.40 1.64 -6.05
N THR A 741 5.34 1.91 -7.36
CA THR A 741 4.49 1.16 -8.32
C THR A 741 5.06 -0.19 -8.75
N LEU A 742 4.19 -1.10 -9.20
CA LEU A 742 4.56 -2.46 -9.62
C LEU A 742 5.46 -2.53 -10.87
N ASP A 743 5.50 -1.48 -11.68
CA ASP A 743 6.21 -1.43 -12.96
C ASP A 743 7.68 -0.99 -12.87
N GLN A 744 8.24 -0.98 -11.66
CA GLN A 744 9.69 -0.87 -11.42
C GLN A 744 10.30 0.43 -11.97
N TYR A 745 9.67 1.58 -11.70
CA TYR A 745 10.22 2.90 -12.04
C TYR A 745 10.40 3.78 -10.80
N LEU A 746 11.42 4.64 -10.85
CA LEU A 746 11.48 5.88 -10.09
C LEU A 746 10.90 6.99 -10.97
N ARG A 747 9.98 7.80 -10.44
CA ARG A 747 9.28 8.87 -11.17
C ARG A 747 9.40 10.22 -10.49
N ALA A 748 9.38 11.27 -11.29
CA ALA A 748 9.30 12.65 -10.83
C ALA A 748 8.04 13.34 -11.38
N TYR A 749 7.36 14.08 -10.51
CA TYR A 749 6.11 14.79 -10.82
C TYR A 749 6.24 16.28 -10.46
N ASP A 750 5.61 17.15 -11.24
CA ASP A 750 5.32 18.51 -10.80
C ASP A 750 4.23 18.47 -9.72
N VAL A 751 4.52 18.96 -8.51
CA VAL A 751 3.55 18.91 -7.40
C VAL A 751 2.31 19.77 -7.64
N ARG A 752 2.40 20.77 -8.53
CA ARG A 752 1.34 21.75 -8.76
C ARG A 752 0.21 21.21 -9.62
N ASN A 753 0.51 20.29 -10.56
CA ASN A 753 -0.46 19.71 -11.49
C ASN A 753 -0.37 18.19 -11.70
N GLY A 754 0.60 17.51 -11.10
CA GLY A 754 0.73 16.06 -11.21
C GLY A 754 1.22 15.57 -12.56
N LYS A 755 1.78 16.45 -13.40
CA LYS A 755 2.44 16.03 -14.64
C LYS A 755 3.69 15.22 -14.30
N GLN A 756 3.77 13.99 -14.80
CA GLN A 756 5.01 13.21 -14.76
C GLN A 756 6.04 13.86 -15.70
N LEU A 757 7.17 14.29 -15.15
CA LEU A 757 8.22 15.01 -15.88
C LEU A 757 9.41 14.13 -16.25
N TRP A 758 9.62 13.05 -15.51
CA TRP A 758 10.71 12.12 -15.71
C TRP A 758 10.40 10.75 -15.10
N GLU A 759 10.98 9.70 -15.68
CA GLU A 759 11.01 8.37 -15.08
C GLU A 759 12.32 7.64 -15.44
N ALA A 760 12.79 6.77 -14.55
CA ALA A 760 13.90 5.86 -14.80
C ALA A 760 13.49 4.42 -14.45
N ARG A 761 13.80 3.49 -15.37
CA ARG A 761 13.55 2.07 -15.14
C ARG A 761 14.55 1.52 -14.13
N LEU A 762 14.06 0.88 -13.09
CA LEU A 762 14.86 0.23 -12.06
C LEU A 762 15.09 -1.24 -12.42
N PRO A 763 16.16 -1.91 -11.95
CA PRO A 763 16.42 -3.32 -12.28
C PRO A 763 15.52 -4.32 -11.53
N ALA A 764 14.83 -3.87 -10.49
CA ALA A 764 13.94 -4.61 -9.59
C ALA A 764 12.80 -3.69 -9.10
N GLY A 765 11.81 -4.25 -8.41
CA GLY A 765 10.84 -3.45 -7.67
C GLY A 765 11.52 -2.60 -6.61
N ALA A 766 11.07 -1.38 -6.41
CA ALA A 766 11.54 -0.55 -5.30
C ALA A 766 10.62 -0.69 -4.12
N GLN A 767 9.38 -0.20 -4.24
CA GLN A 767 8.43 -0.20 -3.12
C GLN A 767 9.07 0.44 -1.87
N THR A 768 9.85 1.50 -2.06
CA THR A 768 10.56 2.24 -1.01
C THR A 768 10.18 3.70 -1.06
N THR A 769 10.46 4.43 0.02
CA THR A 769 10.48 5.90 -0.03
C THR A 769 11.84 6.34 -0.58
N PRO A 770 11.90 6.94 -1.78
CA PRO A 770 13.15 7.48 -2.28
C PRO A 770 13.55 8.72 -1.45
N MET A 771 14.79 9.16 -1.57
CA MET A 771 15.30 10.31 -0.81
C MET A 771 16.25 11.16 -1.66
N THR A 772 16.59 12.36 -1.17
CA THR A 772 17.54 13.26 -1.85
C THR A 772 18.55 13.84 -0.89
N TYR A 773 19.76 14.13 -1.36
CA TYR A 773 20.84 14.71 -0.57
C TYR A 773 21.79 15.53 -1.45
N THR A 774 22.70 16.26 -0.81
CA THR A 774 23.83 16.93 -1.47
C THR A 774 25.12 16.15 -1.25
N GLY A 775 25.80 15.77 -2.33
CA GLY A 775 27.12 15.12 -2.29
C GLY A 775 28.23 16.06 -1.85
N LYS A 776 29.43 15.51 -1.61
CA LYS A 776 30.63 16.31 -1.31
C LYS A 776 31.05 17.17 -2.50
N ASP A 777 30.69 16.74 -3.71
CA ASP A 777 30.82 17.50 -4.97
C ASP A 777 29.84 18.69 -5.10
N GLY A 778 28.96 18.92 -4.12
CA GLY A 778 27.99 20.00 -4.13
C GLY A 778 26.80 19.78 -5.06
N GLN A 779 26.65 18.58 -5.65
CA GLN A 779 25.51 18.24 -6.49
C GLN A 779 24.39 17.58 -5.68
N GLN A 780 23.15 17.79 -6.12
CA GLN A 780 21.97 17.14 -5.60
C GLN A 780 21.81 15.77 -6.25
N TYR A 781 21.60 14.76 -5.42
CA TYR A 781 21.34 13.38 -5.82
C TYR A 781 19.91 12.99 -5.42
N VAL A 782 19.27 12.16 -6.23
CA VAL A 782 18.05 11.43 -5.86
C VAL A 782 18.43 9.95 -5.76
N LEU A 783 18.04 9.30 -4.67
CA LEU A 783 18.46 7.94 -4.36
C LEU A 783 17.27 7.04 -4.02
N VAL A 784 17.36 5.79 -4.47
CA VAL A 784 16.33 4.77 -4.29
C VAL A 784 16.97 3.41 -4.02
N VAL A 785 16.34 2.64 -3.13
CA VAL A 785 16.62 1.22 -2.93
C VAL A 785 15.62 0.42 -3.76
N ALA A 786 16.11 -0.51 -4.57
CA ALA A 786 15.35 -1.41 -5.41
C ALA A 786 15.67 -2.87 -5.10
N GLY A 787 15.02 -3.40 -4.05
CA GLY A 787 15.17 -4.79 -3.62
C GLY A 787 13.97 -5.70 -3.83
N GLY A 788 12.82 -5.15 -4.23
CA GLY A 788 11.59 -5.88 -4.51
C GLY A 788 10.72 -6.11 -3.28
N HIS A 789 9.52 -6.66 -3.54
CA HIS A 789 8.48 -6.86 -2.55
C HIS A 789 7.75 -8.19 -2.78
N GLY A 790 7.84 -9.10 -1.81
CA GLY A 790 7.28 -10.45 -1.89
C GLY A 790 5.78 -10.50 -2.17
N SER A 791 4.96 -9.85 -1.32
CA SER A 791 3.49 -9.88 -1.45
C SER A 791 2.93 -9.20 -2.70
N LEU A 792 3.64 -8.23 -3.27
CA LEU A 792 3.26 -7.59 -4.54
C LEU A 792 3.78 -8.36 -5.76
N GLY A 793 4.56 -9.41 -5.56
CA GLY A 793 5.16 -10.21 -6.63
C GLY A 793 6.12 -9.42 -7.53
N THR A 794 6.67 -8.30 -7.04
CA THR A 794 7.60 -7.51 -7.84
C THR A 794 8.94 -8.24 -7.93
N LYS A 795 9.66 -7.97 -9.02
CA LYS A 795 10.97 -8.56 -9.26
C LYS A 795 11.92 -8.23 -8.10
N GLN A 796 12.46 -9.26 -7.46
CA GLN A 796 13.43 -9.15 -6.37
C GLN A 796 14.79 -8.64 -6.87
N GLY A 797 15.52 -7.95 -6.01
CA GLY A 797 16.85 -7.38 -6.28
C GLY A 797 17.57 -6.95 -5.00
N ASP A 798 18.65 -6.20 -5.16
CA ASP A 798 19.51 -5.77 -4.06
C ASP A 798 20.19 -4.42 -4.36
N TYR A 799 19.54 -3.57 -5.16
CA TYR A 799 20.16 -2.39 -5.74
C TYR A 799 19.96 -1.14 -4.89
N VAL A 800 21.02 -0.34 -4.77
CA VAL A 800 20.96 1.05 -4.30
C VAL A 800 21.42 1.92 -5.46
N MET A 801 20.59 2.84 -5.92
CA MET A 801 20.85 3.64 -7.13
C MET A 801 20.71 5.13 -6.83
N ALA A 802 21.68 5.91 -7.27
CA ALA A 802 21.63 7.37 -7.20
C ALA A 802 21.58 7.97 -8.61
N PHE A 803 20.87 9.09 -8.73
CA PHE A 803 20.68 9.86 -9.96
C PHE A 803 21.04 11.32 -9.71
N LYS A 804 21.62 12.00 -10.70
CA LYS A 804 21.95 13.43 -10.62
C LYS A 804 21.89 14.09 -12.00
N LEU A 805 22.01 15.41 -12.03
CA LEU A 805 22.13 16.16 -13.28
C LEU A 805 23.55 15.98 -13.86
N PRO A 806 23.70 15.84 -15.19
CA PRO A 806 25.00 15.85 -15.84
C PRO A 806 25.71 17.19 -15.63
N LYS A 807 27.04 17.17 -15.68
CA LYS A 807 27.88 18.38 -15.54
C LYS A 807 27.74 19.34 -16.71
#